data_AF-A0A7K1VRR1-F1
#
_entry.id   AF-A0A7K1VRR1-F1
#
_cell.length_a   1.000
_cell.length_b   1.000
_cell.length_c   1.000
_cell.angle_alpha   90.00
_cell.angle_beta   90.00
_cell.angle_gamma   90.00
#
_symmetry.space_group_name_H-M   'P 1'
#
loop_
_entity.id
_entity.type
_entity.pdbx_description
1 polymer ?
#
loop_
_entity_poly.entity_id
_entity_poly.type
_entity_poly.pdbx_seq_one_letter_code
_entity_poly.pdbx_strand_id
1 'polypeptide(L)'
;MSRQSELYDRVAHEASAQVIRRYSTSFGLATRLLGPGVRERVEDVYALVRVADEIVDGVAEEARLDRSAVEEALDAFEAETERALETGYSANLVIHAFARTARATGFGTELTAPFFASMRADLRETEHTPESFEAYVYGSAEVVGLMCLHVFLAAPDAGLVSPAQRERLVAGARRLGSAFQKVNFLRDLAADVDGLGRSYFPGVDPRDFSEQDKAILLADLDADLEAAAAIVPELPRSSRRAVRLAHSLFEALADRIRETPAEELLRARVSVPTATKAALAARAAVSTLGPRLGQGPARAARSQSGSHRAVVIGGGIGGLASAALLARDGFDVTLLEAKDVVGGRAGSWEKDGFRFDTGPSWYLMPEVFDHFFQLMGSSAAERLDLVTLDPGYRVYSEGIEEPIDVLADLESNLALFERIEPGAGERVRSYLDSARDTYEVAKRRFLYTSFSSFLPLLRRDVLSRTSTLGRLLLTPLDTLAGKTVTDNRLRQILGYPAVFLGSSPFSAPSMYHLMSHLDLADGVLYPMGGITTLIDAVRDVAEEAGVRIRTSSPATRILTARAPRGSRRDAEVVGVEFEGPEGTGQIAADLVVNASDLFTTEQSLLPDELRTYPPSYWENREPGPSAVLVLLGVRGELPQLEHHTLLFTQDWRDNFGRIFGENPSVPDPASIYVCRPSATDPSVAPEGHENLFVLVPIPADTSIGHGGVDGAGDARVEAIADAVIEQIATWTGATDLAERIVVRRTIGPADFESDLGAWRGSMLGPSHVLSQSAFFRAGNISKHVDGLLFAGSSTIPGIGLPMCLISAEVMLKRVRGDVSTEPLPVRDAPAAPVAPDVTEASRVPVAVAGE
;
A
#
# COMPACT_ATOMS: atom_id res chain seq x y z
N MET A 1 -25.42 20.74 18.12
CA MET A 1 -26.13 20.13 16.96
C MET A 1 -26.59 18.75 17.39
N SER A 2 -27.68 18.22 16.83
CA SER A 2 -28.10 16.84 17.14
C SER A 2 -27.24 15.86 16.36
N ARG A 3 -27.04 14.64 16.89
CA ARG A 3 -26.31 13.55 16.21
C ARG A 3 -26.87 13.24 14.80
N GLN A 4 -28.17 13.47 14.61
CA GLN A 4 -28.85 13.29 13.33
C GLN A 4 -28.49 14.39 12.31
N SER A 5 -28.31 15.64 12.75
CA SER A 5 -27.86 16.75 11.89
C SER A 5 -26.43 16.53 11.41
N GLU A 6 -25.53 16.05 12.28
CA GLU A 6 -24.13 15.79 11.91
C GLU A 6 -23.97 14.63 10.92
N LEU A 7 -24.85 13.62 11.00
CA LEU A 7 -24.88 12.53 10.03
C LEU A 7 -25.36 13.03 8.66
N TYR A 8 -26.44 13.81 8.63
CA TYR A 8 -26.98 14.36 7.38
C TYR A 8 -25.97 15.27 6.68
N ASP A 9 -25.35 16.18 7.44
CA ASP A 9 -24.29 17.08 6.98
C ASP A 9 -23.12 16.33 6.33
N ARG A 10 -22.72 15.19 6.92
CA ARG A 10 -21.63 14.36 6.42
C ARG A 10 -22.01 13.63 5.14
N VAL A 11 -23.19 13.01 5.10
CA VAL A 11 -23.69 12.31 3.92
C VAL A 11 -23.87 13.28 2.74
N ALA A 12 -24.34 14.49 3.01
CA ALA A 12 -24.46 15.55 2.01
C ALA A 12 -23.11 15.91 1.38
N HIS A 13 -22.07 16.11 2.20
CA HIS A 13 -20.73 16.36 1.69
C HIS A 13 -20.15 15.15 0.91
N GLU A 14 -20.32 13.93 1.44
CA GLU A 14 -19.85 12.71 0.76
C GLU A 14 -20.48 12.54 -0.63
N ALA A 15 -21.76 12.90 -0.78
CA ALA A 15 -22.45 12.94 -2.08
C ALA A 15 -21.80 13.95 -3.04
N SER A 16 -21.57 15.20 -2.60
CA SER A 16 -20.86 16.22 -3.39
C SER A 16 -19.46 15.76 -3.81
N ALA A 17 -18.72 15.14 -2.90
CA ALA A 17 -17.37 14.63 -3.18
C ALA A 17 -17.38 13.49 -4.22
N GLN A 18 -18.45 12.66 -4.28
CA GLN A 18 -18.60 11.65 -5.33
C GLN A 18 -18.83 12.27 -6.71
N VAL A 19 -19.64 13.34 -6.80
CA VAL A 19 -19.89 14.04 -8.06
C VAL A 19 -18.56 14.47 -8.69
N ILE A 20 -17.68 15.12 -7.93
CA ILE A 20 -16.38 15.56 -8.46
C ILE A 20 -15.48 14.41 -8.86
N ARG A 21 -15.42 13.36 -8.04
CA ARG A 21 -14.58 12.18 -8.31
C ARG A 21 -14.95 11.50 -9.62
N ARG A 22 -16.23 11.51 -9.99
CA ARG A 22 -16.74 10.83 -11.19
C ARG A 22 -16.73 11.72 -12.42
N TYR A 23 -17.09 13.00 -12.26
CA TYR A 23 -17.27 13.91 -13.39
C TYR A 23 -16.02 14.69 -13.79
N SER A 24 -14.96 14.76 -12.97
CA SER A 24 -13.79 15.58 -13.31
C SER A 24 -12.43 14.91 -13.13
N THR A 25 -11.67 14.79 -14.23
CA THR A 25 -10.29 14.29 -14.22
C THR A 25 -9.26 15.39 -13.94
N SER A 26 -9.41 16.58 -14.54
CA SER A 26 -8.46 17.69 -14.39
C SER A 26 -8.72 18.50 -13.12
N PHE A 27 -9.97 18.90 -12.88
CA PHE A 27 -10.33 19.66 -11.68
C PHE A 27 -10.25 18.78 -10.43
N GLY A 28 -10.68 17.51 -10.55
CA GLY A 28 -10.52 16.50 -9.49
C GLY A 28 -9.05 16.23 -9.10
N LEU A 29 -8.08 16.46 -10.00
CA LEU A 29 -6.66 16.38 -9.70
C LEU A 29 -6.17 17.61 -8.90
N ALA A 30 -6.64 18.80 -9.26
CA ALA A 30 -6.30 20.05 -8.58
C ALA A 30 -6.92 20.13 -7.18
N THR A 31 -8.19 19.72 -7.00
CA THR A 31 -8.86 19.73 -5.69
C THR A 31 -8.19 18.84 -4.65
N ARG A 32 -7.54 17.75 -5.07
CA ARG A 32 -6.70 16.90 -4.18
C ARG A 32 -5.50 17.64 -3.58
N LEU A 33 -5.08 18.76 -4.14
CA LEU A 33 -4.01 19.59 -3.58
C LEU A 33 -4.52 20.69 -2.63
N LEU A 34 -5.83 20.86 -2.48
CA LEU A 34 -6.42 21.77 -1.49
C LEU A 34 -6.19 21.23 -0.07
N GLY A 35 -5.99 22.14 0.88
CA GLY A 35 -5.88 21.81 2.30
C GLY A 35 -7.20 21.28 2.88
N PRO A 36 -7.15 20.51 3.98
CA PRO A 36 -8.35 20.05 4.69
C PRO A 36 -9.27 21.22 5.06
N GLY A 37 -10.59 21.04 5.00
CA GLY A 37 -11.56 22.12 5.18
C GLY A 37 -11.77 23.02 3.96
N VAL A 38 -10.71 23.36 3.21
CA VAL A 38 -10.86 24.10 1.93
C VAL A 38 -11.33 23.15 0.83
N ARG A 39 -10.78 21.93 0.81
CA ARG A 39 -11.17 20.89 -0.15
C ARG A 39 -12.66 20.59 -0.10
N GLU A 40 -13.17 20.26 1.08
CA GLU A 40 -14.58 19.85 1.25
C GLU A 40 -15.53 20.93 0.71
N ARG A 41 -15.25 22.19 1.03
CA ARG A 41 -16.05 23.33 0.62
C ARG A 41 -15.98 23.61 -0.89
N VAL A 42 -14.80 23.50 -1.50
CA VAL A 42 -14.69 23.59 -2.97
C VAL A 42 -15.41 22.41 -3.63
N GLU A 43 -15.41 21.25 -2.99
CA GLU A 43 -16.14 20.10 -3.49
C GLU A 43 -17.66 20.33 -3.48
N ASP A 44 -18.18 20.94 -2.42
CA ASP A 44 -19.59 21.32 -2.35
C ASP A 44 -19.97 22.37 -3.40
N VAL A 45 -19.11 23.38 -3.64
CA VAL A 45 -19.32 24.41 -4.68
C VAL A 45 -19.42 23.79 -6.07
N TYR A 46 -18.45 22.95 -6.45
CA TYR A 46 -18.42 22.40 -7.79
C TYR A 46 -19.50 21.34 -8.03
N ALA A 47 -19.91 20.60 -6.99
CA ALA A 47 -21.00 19.64 -7.12
C ALA A 47 -22.33 20.30 -7.53
N LEU A 48 -22.68 21.46 -6.94
CA LEU A 48 -23.86 22.24 -7.36
C LEU A 48 -23.75 22.65 -8.83
N VAL A 49 -22.61 23.24 -9.21
CA VAL A 49 -22.36 23.70 -10.58
C VAL A 49 -22.51 22.55 -11.57
N ARG A 50 -21.96 21.37 -11.26
CA ARG A 50 -22.05 20.23 -12.17
C ARG A 50 -23.46 19.67 -12.28
N VAL A 51 -24.23 19.65 -11.20
CA VAL A 51 -25.63 19.18 -11.27
C VAL A 51 -26.49 20.14 -12.10
N ALA A 52 -26.29 21.45 -11.97
CA ALA A 52 -26.98 22.42 -12.82
C ALA A 52 -26.62 22.26 -14.30
N ASP A 53 -25.33 22.05 -14.61
CA ASP A 53 -24.84 21.75 -15.96
C ASP A 53 -25.47 20.47 -16.54
N GLU A 54 -25.60 19.40 -15.75
CA GLU A 54 -26.27 18.15 -16.16
C GLU A 54 -27.77 18.30 -16.41
N ILE A 55 -28.42 19.23 -15.71
CA ILE A 55 -29.83 19.57 -15.97
C ILE A 55 -29.94 20.22 -17.36
N VAL A 56 -29.02 21.12 -17.72
CA VAL A 56 -29.08 21.90 -18.96
C VAL A 56 -28.58 21.12 -20.18
N ASP A 57 -27.42 20.47 -20.08
CA ASP A 57 -26.66 19.91 -21.21
C ASP A 57 -26.33 18.39 -21.05
N GLY A 58 -26.91 17.72 -20.06
CA GLY A 58 -26.58 16.33 -19.72
C GLY A 58 -27.75 15.35 -19.85
N VAL A 59 -28.02 14.62 -18.76
CA VAL A 59 -29.01 13.53 -18.70
C VAL A 59 -30.44 13.92 -19.07
N ALA A 60 -30.79 15.21 -18.99
CA ALA A 60 -32.12 15.70 -19.37
C ALA A 60 -32.40 15.54 -20.87
N GLU A 61 -31.37 15.74 -21.70
CA GLU A 61 -31.44 15.52 -23.15
C GLU A 61 -31.57 14.02 -23.47
N GLU A 62 -30.79 13.17 -22.79
CA GLU A 62 -30.90 11.70 -22.94
C GLU A 62 -32.27 11.17 -22.51
N ALA A 63 -32.87 11.79 -21.49
CA ALA A 63 -34.23 11.51 -21.03
C ALA A 63 -35.32 12.07 -21.97
N ARG A 64 -34.95 12.78 -23.04
CA ARG A 64 -35.83 13.41 -24.04
C ARG A 64 -36.84 14.38 -23.42
N LEU A 65 -36.45 15.08 -22.36
CA LEU A 65 -37.26 16.18 -21.85
C LEU A 65 -37.32 17.30 -22.89
N ASP A 66 -38.49 17.93 -23.03
CA ASP A 66 -38.58 19.13 -23.84
C ASP A 66 -37.94 20.31 -23.11
N ARG A 67 -37.60 21.35 -23.88
CA ARG A 67 -36.89 22.53 -23.38
C ARG A 67 -37.64 23.25 -22.24
N SER A 68 -38.97 23.19 -22.23
CA SER A 68 -39.80 23.76 -21.15
C SER A 68 -39.63 22.98 -19.85
N ALA A 69 -39.63 21.64 -19.92
CA ALA A 69 -39.41 20.79 -18.75
C ALA A 69 -38.00 20.91 -18.18
N VAL A 70 -36.98 21.12 -19.03
CA VAL A 70 -35.60 21.38 -18.58
C VAL A 70 -35.50 22.73 -17.86
N GLU A 71 -36.14 23.76 -18.42
CA GLU A 71 -36.20 25.09 -17.80
C GLU A 71 -36.94 25.09 -16.46
N GLU A 72 -38.08 24.38 -16.36
CA GLU A 72 -38.80 24.18 -15.11
C GLU A 72 -37.95 23.44 -14.06
N ALA A 73 -37.17 22.43 -14.47
CA ALA A 73 -36.27 21.71 -13.57
C ALA A 73 -35.14 22.60 -13.04
N LEU A 74 -34.55 23.43 -13.90
CA LEU A 74 -33.52 24.40 -13.52
C LEU A 74 -34.08 25.46 -12.55
N ASP A 75 -35.26 26.00 -12.84
CA ASP A 75 -35.96 26.96 -11.98
C ASP A 75 -36.28 26.37 -10.60
N ALA A 76 -36.72 25.10 -10.55
CA ALA A 76 -36.96 24.41 -9.30
C ALA A 76 -35.67 24.20 -8.49
N PHE A 77 -34.57 23.85 -9.16
CA PHE A 77 -33.26 23.66 -8.55
C PHE A 77 -32.66 24.97 -8.02
N GLU A 78 -32.80 26.08 -8.75
CA GLU A 78 -32.43 27.42 -8.26
C GLU A 78 -33.27 27.80 -7.05
N ALA A 79 -34.60 27.70 -7.13
CA ALA A 79 -35.47 28.08 -6.03
C ALA A 79 -35.21 27.26 -4.75
N GLU A 80 -34.87 25.97 -4.88
CA GLU A 80 -34.43 25.17 -3.74
C GLU A 80 -33.07 25.62 -3.20
N THR A 81 -32.12 25.97 -4.07
CA THR A 81 -30.82 26.51 -3.68
C THR A 81 -30.95 27.81 -2.89
N GLU A 82 -31.78 28.75 -3.36
CA GLU A 82 -32.02 30.02 -2.65
C GLU A 82 -32.68 29.79 -1.29
N ARG A 83 -33.70 28.94 -1.22
CA ARG A 83 -34.32 28.56 0.07
C ARG A 83 -33.30 27.91 1.01
N ALA A 84 -32.40 27.08 0.51
CA ALA A 84 -31.38 26.42 1.31
C ALA A 84 -30.33 27.42 1.82
N LEU A 85 -29.95 28.41 1.01
CA LEU A 85 -29.06 29.50 1.42
C LEU A 85 -29.64 30.29 2.59
N GLU A 86 -30.95 30.53 2.60
CA GLU A 86 -31.64 31.23 3.69
C GLU A 86 -31.83 30.36 4.94
N THR A 87 -32.37 29.15 4.76
CA THR A 87 -32.79 28.27 5.85
C THR A 87 -31.68 27.40 6.42
N GLY A 88 -30.61 27.17 5.66
CA GLY A 88 -29.53 26.24 5.98
C GLY A 88 -29.89 24.75 5.78
N TYR A 89 -31.01 24.45 5.12
CA TYR A 89 -31.50 23.09 4.93
C TYR A 89 -32.07 22.87 3.51
N SER A 90 -31.85 21.67 2.97
CA SER A 90 -32.50 21.18 1.76
C SER A 90 -32.57 19.65 1.83
N ALA A 91 -33.60 19.07 1.21
CA ALA A 91 -33.72 17.62 1.06
C ALA A 91 -32.80 17.08 -0.04
N ASN A 92 -32.38 17.93 -0.98
CA ASN A 92 -31.33 17.64 -1.93
C ASN A 92 -29.96 17.75 -1.26
N LEU A 93 -29.25 16.63 -1.18
CA LEU A 93 -27.96 16.52 -0.50
C LEU A 93 -26.89 17.46 -1.06
N VAL A 94 -26.84 17.66 -2.38
CA VAL A 94 -25.86 18.54 -3.02
C VAL A 94 -26.16 20.00 -2.70
N ILE A 95 -27.43 20.42 -2.82
CA ILE A 95 -27.87 21.77 -2.45
C ILE A 95 -27.62 22.02 -0.96
N HIS A 96 -27.89 21.04 -0.10
CA HIS A 96 -27.66 21.15 1.33
C HIS A 96 -26.18 21.40 1.67
N ALA A 97 -25.27 20.61 1.07
CA ALA A 97 -23.84 20.80 1.25
C ALA A 97 -23.37 22.17 0.74
N PHE A 98 -23.81 22.57 -0.45
CA PHE A 98 -23.52 23.88 -1.04
C PHE A 98 -23.96 25.02 -0.13
N ALA A 99 -25.22 25.00 0.34
CA ALA A 99 -25.76 26.05 1.17
C ALA A 99 -25.02 26.21 2.51
N ARG A 100 -24.61 25.08 3.12
CA ARG A 100 -23.76 25.11 4.32
C ARG A 100 -22.41 25.76 4.05
N THR A 101 -21.78 25.41 2.93
CA THR A 101 -20.52 26.04 2.50
C THR A 101 -20.69 27.53 2.28
N ALA A 102 -21.67 27.95 1.48
CA ALA A 102 -21.94 29.35 1.17
C ALA A 102 -22.16 30.21 2.42
N ARG A 103 -23.00 29.72 3.36
CA ARG A 103 -23.25 30.37 4.65
C ARG A 103 -22.00 30.45 5.52
N ALA A 104 -21.18 29.41 5.53
CA ALA A 104 -19.94 29.37 6.32
C ALA A 104 -18.86 30.32 5.77
N THR A 105 -18.87 30.59 4.47
CA THR A 105 -17.84 31.41 3.79
C THR A 105 -18.32 32.81 3.39
N GLY A 106 -19.61 33.09 3.57
CA GLY A 106 -20.20 34.43 3.40
C GLY A 106 -20.39 34.84 1.94
N PHE A 107 -20.98 33.98 1.12
CA PHE A 107 -21.55 34.34 -0.18
C PHE A 107 -22.98 33.78 -0.32
N GLY A 108 -23.76 34.33 -1.24
CA GLY A 108 -25.17 33.98 -1.43
C GLY A 108 -25.68 34.25 -2.85
N THR A 109 -26.91 34.75 -2.95
CA THR A 109 -27.64 34.91 -4.22
C THR A 109 -26.96 35.88 -5.19
N GLU A 110 -26.12 36.78 -4.71
CA GLU A 110 -25.31 37.67 -5.54
C GLU A 110 -24.33 36.92 -6.45
N LEU A 111 -23.96 35.68 -6.12
CA LEU A 111 -23.14 34.81 -6.97
C LEU A 111 -23.93 33.67 -7.62
N THR A 112 -25.00 33.17 -7.01
CA THR A 112 -25.78 32.06 -7.59
C THR A 112 -26.79 32.50 -8.64
N ALA A 113 -27.42 33.67 -8.51
CA ALA A 113 -28.40 34.15 -9.49
C ALA A 113 -27.75 34.42 -10.87
N PRO A 114 -26.56 35.06 -10.97
CA PRO A 114 -25.86 35.17 -12.25
C PRO A 114 -25.46 33.80 -12.82
N PHE A 115 -25.10 32.83 -11.96
CA PHE A 115 -24.80 31.47 -12.39
C PHE A 115 -26.02 30.80 -13.05
N PHE A 116 -27.17 30.77 -12.38
CA PHE A 116 -28.38 30.20 -12.96
C PHE A 116 -28.91 30.98 -14.17
N ALA A 117 -28.70 32.29 -14.22
CA ALA A 117 -28.99 33.08 -15.42
C ALA A 117 -28.15 32.63 -16.63
N SER A 118 -26.86 32.30 -16.43
CA SER A 118 -26.02 31.76 -17.50
C SER A 118 -26.47 30.36 -17.96
N MET A 119 -26.84 29.48 -17.03
CA MET A 119 -27.41 28.15 -17.33
C MET A 119 -28.72 28.24 -18.12
N ARG A 120 -29.56 29.26 -17.85
CA ARG A 120 -30.74 29.55 -18.68
C ARG A 120 -30.40 30.12 -20.04
N ALA A 121 -29.30 30.87 -20.18
CA ALA A 121 -28.87 31.41 -21.46
C ALA A 121 -28.50 30.26 -22.43
N ASP A 122 -27.86 29.20 -21.95
CA ASP A 122 -27.61 27.97 -22.72
C ASP A 122 -28.91 27.32 -23.23
N LEU A 123 -30.00 27.51 -22.49
CA LEU A 123 -31.36 27.11 -22.81
C LEU A 123 -32.13 28.12 -23.65
N ARG A 124 -31.59 29.27 -24.07
CA ARG A 124 -32.39 30.33 -24.75
C ARG A 124 -31.67 30.99 -25.91
N GLU A 125 -30.36 31.11 -25.83
CA GLU A 125 -29.50 31.83 -26.75
C GLU A 125 -28.62 30.85 -27.53
N THR A 126 -28.48 31.07 -28.84
CA THR A 126 -27.59 30.29 -29.72
C THR A 126 -26.45 31.15 -30.26
N GLU A 127 -26.58 32.48 -30.17
CA GLU A 127 -25.58 33.47 -30.57
C GLU A 127 -25.54 34.59 -29.51
N HIS A 128 -24.35 35.04 -29.14
CA HIS A 128 -24.17 36.13 -28.19
C HIS A 128 -23.64 37.41 -28.85
N THR A 129 -24.20 38.55 -28.44
CA THR A 129 -23.58 39.88 -28.59
C THR A 129 -22.41 40.03 -27.61
N PRO A 130 -21.50 41.02 -27.78
CA PRO A 130 -20.45 41.28 -26.79
C PRO A 130 -20.96 41.43 -25.35
N GLU A 131 -22.09 42.12 -25.16
CA GLU A 131 -22.67 42.36 -23.84
C GLU A 131 -23.28 41.09 -23.22
N SER A 132 -23.95 40.26 -24.03
CA SER A 132 -24.52 38.98 -23.55
C SER A 132 -23.43 37.94 -23.31
N PHE A 133 -22.35 37.95 -24.10
CA PHE A 133 -21.18 37.10 -23.89
C PHE A 133 -20.45 37.43 -22.58
N GLU A 134 -20.22 38.72 -22.29
CA GLU A 134 -19.63 39.13 -21.01
C GLU A 134 -20.49 38.71 -19.81
N ALA A 135 -21.81 38.89 -19.90
CA ALA A 135 -22.74 38.46 -18.86
C ALA A 135 -22.73 36.93 -18.69
N TYR A 136 -22.67 36.18 -19.80
CA TYR A 136 -22.59 34.73 -19.80
C TYR A 136 -21.29 34.23 -19.17
N VAL A 137 -20.12 34.76 -19.54
CA VAL A 137 -18.83 34.39 -18.96
C VAL A 137 -18.77 34.73 -17.47
N TYR A 138 -19.33 35.88 -17.08
CA TYR A 138 -19.44 36.25 -15.67
C TYR A 138 -20.23 35.20 -14.87
N GLY A 139 -21.42 34.82 -15.35
CA GLY A 139 -22.29 33.86 -14.69
C GLY A 139 -21.79 32.41 -14.74
N SER A 140 -21.24 31.96 -15.86
CA SER A 140 -20.86 30.55 -16.04
C SER A 140 -19.56 30.18 -15.31
N ALA A 141 -18.61 31.12 -15.18
CA ALA A 141 -17.29 30.79 -14.64
C ALA A 141 -16.69 31.82 -13.66
N GLU A 142 -16.88 33.13 -13.87
CA GLU A 142 -16.27 34.12 -12.96
C GLU A 142 -16.86 34.02 -11.55
N VAL A 143 -18.19 33.89 -11.42
CA VAL A 143 -18.84 33.70 -10.12
C VAL A 143 -18.41 32.41 -9.41
N VAL A 144 -18.13 31.33 -10.15
CA VAL A 144 -17.60 30.08 -9.56
C VAL A 144 -16.18 30.32 -9.01
N GLY A 145 -15.36 31.07 -9.73
CA GLY A 145 -14.06 31.54 -9.25
C GLY A 145 -14.17 32.40 -7.99
N LEU A 146 -15.18 33.27 -7.91
CA LEU A 146 -15.48 34.08 -6.73
C LEU A 146 -15.96 33.24 -5.55
N MET A 147 -16.85 32.26 -5.76
CA MET A 147 -17.28 31.32 -4.71
C MET A 147 -16.06 30.57 -4.13
N CYS A 148 -15.17 30.08 -4.99
CA CYS A 148 -13.92 29.45 -4.55
C CYS A 148 -13.01 30.42 -3.79
N LEU A 149 -12.92 31.69 -4.22
CA LEU A 149 -12.15 32.71 -3.51
C LEU A 149 -12.71 32.96 -2.10
N HIS A 150 -14.04 33.04 -1.94
CA HIS A 150 -14.65 33.14 -0.61
C HIS A 150 -14.27 31.95 0.28
N VAL A 151 -14.28 30.73 -0.26
CA VAL A 151 -13.81 29.53 0.45
C VAL A 151 -12.34 29.66 0.84
N PHE A 152 -11.48 30.15 -0.05
CA PHE A 152 -10.06 30.33 0.23
C PHE A 152 -9.83 31.36 1.33
N LEU A 153 -10.52 32.51 1.27
CA LEU A 153 -10.35 33.59 2.25
C LEU A 153 -10.98 33.29 3.61
N ALA A 154 -11.88 32.31 3.69
CA ALA A 154 -12.39 31.77 4.94
C ALA A 154 -11.45 30.74 5.60
N ALA A 155 -10.38 30.32 4.92
CA ALA A 155 -9.44 29.33 5.45
C ALA A 155 -8.65 29.90 6.66
N PRO A 156 -8.35 29.09 7.69
CA PRO A 156 -7.62 29.55 8.87
C PRO A 156 -6.25 30.16 8.57
N ASP A 157 -5.61 29.76 7.47
CA ASP A 157 -4.29 30.23 7.05
C ASP A 157 -4.32 31.45 6.12
N ALA A 158 -5.50 32.01 5.83
CA ALA A 158 -5.65 33.21 5.00
C ALA A 158 -5.15 34.49 5.68
N GLY A 159 -5.23 34.56 7.02
CA GLY A 159 -4.85 35.74 7.79
C GLY A 159 -5.75 36.96 7.52
N LEU A 160 -5.32 38.15 7.95
CA LEU A 160 -6.03 39.41 7.67
C LEU A 160 -5.71 39.90 6.26
N VAL A 161 -6.73 40.01 5.41
CA VAL A 161 -6.62 40.52 4.04
C VAL A 161 -7.07 41.97 3.99
N SER A 162 -6.20 42.88 3.53
CA SER A 162 -6.55 44.31 3.40
C SER A 162 -7.57 44.55 2.27
N PRO A 163 -8.36 45.65 2.30
CA PRO A 163 -9.32 45.96 1.23
C PRO A 163 -8.67 45.99 -0.17
N ALA A 164 -7.52 46.64 -0.31
CA ALA A 164 -6.78 46.70 -1.57
C ALA A 164 -6.27 45.32 -2.04
N GLN A 165 -5.94 44.43 -1.11
CA GLN A 165 -5.54 43.06 -1.44
C GLN A 165 -6.75 42.22 -1.87
N ARG A 166 -7.90 42.40 -1.20
CA ARG A 166 -9.16 41.73 -1.56
C ARG A 166 -9.60 42.13 -2.97
N GLU A 167 -9.53 43.41 -3.33
CA GLU A 167 -9.85 43.88 -4.69
C GLU A 167 -8.99 43.20 -5.76
N ARG A 168 -7.67 43.10 -5.55
CA ARG A 168 -6.79 42.38 -6.48
C ARG A 168 -7.14 40.90 -6.59
N LEU A 169 -7.38 40.23 -5.46
CA LEU A 169 -7.74 38.81 -5.44
C LEU A 169 -9.07 38.55 -6.17
N VAL A 170 -10.06 39.42 -5.98
CA VAL A 170 -11.34 39.37 -6.71
C VAL A 170 -11.11 39.54 -8.20
N ALA A 171 -10.36 40.54 -8.62
CA ALA A 171 -10.04 40.76 -10.02
C ALA A 171 -9.34 39.54 -10.65
N GLY A 172 -8.31 39.00 -9.99
CA GLY A 172 -7.60 37.83 -10.53
C GLY A 172 -8.40 36.53 -10.49
N ALA A 173 -9.30 36.33 -9.52
CA ALA A 173 -10.20 35.17 -9.50
C ALA A 173 -11.21 35.22 -10.66
N ARG A 174 -11.72 36.41 -11.00
CA ARG A 174 -12.58 36.62 -12.17
C ARG A 174 -11.84 36.32 -13.46
N ARG A 175 -10.62 36.87 -13.64
CA ARG A 175 -9.77 36.60 -14.82
C ARG A 175 -9.47 35.11 -14.97
N LEU A 176 -9.20 34.40 -13.87
CA LEU A 176 -8.99 32.94 -13.92
C LEU A 176 -10.26 32.18 -14.36
N GLY A 177 -11.44 32.57 -13.85
CA GLY A 177 -12.72 32.00 -14.29
C GLY A 177 -12.98 32.27 -15.78
N SER A 178 -12.77 33.51 -16.23
CA SER A 178 -12.88 33.91 -17.63
C SER A 178 -11.98 33.07 -18.54
N ALA A 179 -10.71 32.89 -18.17
CA ALA A 179 -9.77 32.02 -18.88
C ALA A 179 -10.26 30.58 -18.98
N PHE A 180 -10.81 30.01 -17.90
CA PHE A 180 -11.29 28.62 -17.91
C PHE A 180 -12.43 28.45 -18.91
N GLN A 181 -13.35 29.42 -18.95
CA GLN A 181 -14.50 29.37 -19.83
C GLN A 181 -14.09 29.51 -21.30
N LYS A 182 -13.24 30.48 -21.62
CA LYS A 182 -12.71 30.68 -22.98
C LYS A 182 -11.93 29.46 -23.48
N VAL A 183 -11.13 28.82 -22.62
CA VAL A 183 -10.43 27.57 -22.96
C VAL A 183 -11.39 26.41 -23.18
N ASN A 184 -12.46 26.30 -22.38
CA ASN A 184 -13.45 25.25 -22.57
C ASN A 184 -14.14 25.38 -23.93
N PHE A 185 -14.58 26.58 -24.32
CA PHE A 185 -15.18 26.81 -25.65
C PHE A 185 -14.21 26.43 -26.79
N LEU A 186 -12.95 26.89 -26.71
CA LEU A 186 -11.97 26.59 -27.76
C LEU A 186 -11.63 25.09 -27.85
N ARG A 187 -11.63 24.39 -26.71
CA ARG A 187 -11.33 22.96 -26.65
C ARG A 187 -12.48 22.09 -27.17
N ASP A 188 -13.72 22.52 -26.91
CA ASP A 188 -14.94 21.77 -27.14
C ASP A 188 -15.71 22.27 -28.40
N LEU A 189 -15.09 23.18 -29.17
CA LEU A 189 -15.65 23.85 -30.37
C LEU A 189 -16.36 22.90 -31.35
N ALA A 190 -15.77 21.75 -31.68
CA ALA A 190 -16.40 20.74 -32.55
C ALA A 190 -17.75 20.23 -32.00
N ALA A 191 -17.81 19.95 -30.69
CA ALA A 191 -19.01 19.39 -30.05
C ALA A 191 -20.11 20.45 -29.90
N ASP A 192 -19.73 21.69 -29.60
CA ASP A 192 -20.66 22.80 -29.40
C ASP A 192 -21.32 23.22 -30.74
N VAL A 193 -20.60 23.10 -31.86
CA VAL A 193 -21.09 23.45 -33.20
C VAL A 193 -21.94 22.34 -33.82
N ASP A 194 -21.47 21.08 -33.76
CA ASP A 194 -22.15 19.96 -34.41
C ASP A 194 -23.29 19.36 -33.57
N GLY A 195 -23.21 19.46 -32.24
CA GLY A 195 -24.20 18.90 -31.30
C GLY A 195 -25.24 19.90 -30.82
N LEU A 196 -24.81 21.11 -30.40
CA LEU A 196 -25.66 22.08 -29.70
C LEU A 196 -26.02 23.32 -30.55
N GLY A 197 -25.32 23.54 -31.66
CA GLY A 197 -25.56 24.65 -32.58
C GLY A 197 -25.27 26.03 -31.99
N ARG A 198 -24.42 26.12 -30.96
CA ARG A 198 -24.11 27.36 -30.22
C ARG A 198 -22.85 28.04 -30.79
N SER A 199 -22.89 29.36 -30.95
CA SER A 199 -21.72 30.20 -31.22
C SER A 199 -21.49 31.16 -30.04
N TYR A 200 -20.47 30.87 -29.25
CA TYR A 200 -20.19 31.65 -28.04
C TYR A 200 -19.40 32.93 -28.31
N PHE A 201 -18.55 32.98 -29.34
CA PHE A 201 -17.68 34.14 -29.58
C PHE A 201 -18.35 35.17 -30.50
N PRO A 202 -18.59 36.42 -30.03
CA PRO A 202 -19.25 37.45 -30.83
C PRO A 202 -18.48 37.76 -32.12
N GLY A 203 -19.17 37.70 -33.26
CA GLY A 203 -18.59 38.04 -34.57
C GLY A 203 -17.67 36.97 -35.18
N VAL A 204 -17.60 35.78 -34.59
CA VAL A 204 -16.88 34.62 -35.14
C VAL A 204 -17.92 33.61 -35.65
N ASP A 205 -17.88 33.29 -36.94
CA ASP A 205 -18.67 32.16 -37.47
C ASP A 205 -17.94 30.86 -37.14
N PRO A 206 -18.50 29.96 -36.30
CA PRO A 206 -17.84 28.72 -35.94
C PRO A 206 -17.56 27.82 -37.14
N ARG A 207 -18.31 27.94 -38.25
CA ARG A 207 -18.12 27.13 -39.46
C ARG A 207 -17.00 27.65 -40.37
N ASP A 208 -16.53 28.87 -40.13
CA ASP A 208 -15.41 29.52 -40.83
C ASP A 208 -14.30 29.94 -39.85
N PHE A 209 -14.17 29.21 -38.73
CA PHE A 209 -13.20 29.52 -37.68
C PHE A 209 -11.77 29.53 -38.23
N SER A 210 -11.16 30.72 -38.31
CA SER A 210 -9.86 30.90 -38.94
C SER A 210 -8.71 30.87 -37.92
N GLU A 211 -7.49 30.69 -38.43
CA GLU A 211 -6.27 30.86 -37.62
C GLU A 211 -6.15 32.27 -37.01
N GLN A 212 -6.71 33.29 -37.67
CA GLN A 212 -6.71 34.66 -37.18
C GLN A 212 -7.65 34.81 -35.96
N ASP A 213 -8.83 34.20 -36.01
CA ASP A 213 -9.78 34.20 -34.89
C ASP A 213 -9.20 33.43 -33.69
N LYS A 214 -8.59 32.27 -33.96
CA LYS A 214 -7.86 31.48 -32.95
C LYS A 214 -6.77 32.31 -32.27
N ALA A 215 -5.98 33.07 -33.04
CA ALA A 215 -4.92 33.90 -32.49
C ALA A 215 -5.44 35.05 -31.61
N ILE A 216 -6.55 35.70 -31.99
CA ILE A 216 -7.17 36.78 -31.20
C ILE A 216 -7.69 36.24 -29.87
N LEU A 217 -8.39 35.10 -29.89
CA LEU A 217 -8.96 34.50 -28.68
C LEU A 217 -7.88 33.95 -27.74
N LEU A 218 -6.82 33.36 -28.27
CA LEU A 218 -5.67 32.92 -27.47
C LEU A 218 -4.93 34.11 -26.82
N ALA A 219 -4.83 35.26 -27.51
CA ALA A 219 -4.20 36.45 -26.93
C ALA A 219 -5.01 37.02 -25.75
N ASP A 220 -6.34 37.04 -25.86
CA ASP A 220 -7.22 37.45 -24.76
C ASP A 220 -7.16 36.48 -23.58
N LEU A 221 -7.14 35.16 -23.87
CA LEU A 221 -6.92 34.12 -22.87
C LEU A 221 -5.57 34.26 -22.16
N ASP A 222 -4.49 34.52 -22.89
CA ASP A 222 -3.16 34.69 -22.31
C ASP A 222 -3.14 35.89 -21.34
N ALA A 223 -3.84 36.98 -21.70
CA ALA A 223 -3.99 38.15 -20.83
C ALA A 223 -4.83 37.85 -19.56
N ASP A 224 -5.80 36.95 -19.63
CA ASP A 224 -6.54 36.47 -18.44
C ASP A 224 -5.65 35.59 -17.54
N LEU A 225 -4.93 34.64 -18.13
CA LEU A 225 -4.02 33.72 -17.42
C LEU A 225 -2.87 34.48 -16.75
N GLU A 226 -2.31 35.50 -17.39
CA GLU A 226 -1.27 36.35 -16.82
C GLU A 226 -1.79 37.15 -15.62
N ALA A 227 -2.96 37.79 -15.77
CA ALA A 227 -3.59 38.55 -14.68
C ALA A 227 -3.94 37.65 -13.48
N ALA A 228 -4.39 36.41 -13.73
CA ALA A 228 -4.62 35.42 -12.68
C ALA A 228 -3.33 34.96 -12.01
N ALA A 229 -2.26 34.72 -12.78
CA ALA A 229 -0.96 34.28 -12.25
C ALA A 229 -0.38 35.28 -11.24
N ALA A 230 -0.59 36.58 -11.47
CA ALA A 230 -0.11 37.65 -10.60
C ALA A 230 -0.65 37.55 -9.16
N ILE A 231 -1.87 37.03 -8.96
CA ILE A 231 -2.47 36.92 -7.63
C ILE A 231 -2.22 35.57 -6.93
N VAL A 232 -1.73 34.56 -7.65
CA VAL A 232 -1.48 33.22 -7.08
C VAL A 232 -0.54 33.27 -5.86
N PRO A 233 0.55 34.06 -5.84
CA PRO A 233 1.41 34.18 -4.66
C PRO A 233 0.71 34.75 -3.42
N GLU A 234 -0.35 35.56 -3.62
CA GLU A 234 -1.13 36.21 -2.56
C GLU A 234 -2.16 35.28 -1.92
N LEU A 235 -2.50 34.15 -2.55
CA LEU A 235 -3.48 33.19 -2.04
C LEU A 235 -3.00 32.44 -0.78
N PRO A 236 -3.92 32.01 0.11
CA PRO A 236 -3.62 31.15 1.26
C PRO A 236 -2.86 29.89 0.86
N ARG A 237 -2.04 29.33 1.76
CA ARG A 237 -1.21 28.15 1.44
C ARG A 237 -2.08 26.92 1.15
N SER A 238 -3.23 26.83 1.81
CA SER A 238 -4.25 25.79 1.66
C SER A 238 -4.86 25.74 0.26
N SER A 239 -4.86 26.83 -0.51
CA SER A 239 -5.42 26.88 -1.87
C SER A 239 -4.40 27.12 -2.98
N ARG A 240 -3.31 27.84 -2.66
CA ARG A 240 -2.29 28.29 -3.62
C ARG A 240 -1.74 27.19 -4.53
N ARG A 241 -1.55 25.97 -4.00
CA ARG A 241 -1.00 24.84 -4.78
C ARG A 241 -1.99 24.31 -5.81
N ALA A 242 -3.24 24.13 -5.39
CA ALA A 242 -4.31 23.70 -6.27
C ALA A 242 -4.55 24.71 -7.39
N VAL A 243 -4.59 26.00 -7.05
CA VAL A 243 -4.77 27.08 -8.03
C VAL A 243 -3.61 27.16 -9.02
N ARG A 244 -2.36 26.98 -8.55
CA ARG A 244 -1.20 26.91 -9.46
C ARG A 244 -1.28 25.71 -10.41
N LEU A 245 -1.64 24.53 -9.89
CA LEU A 245 -1.80 23.36 -10.75
C LEU A 245 -2.91 23.57 -11.77
N ALA A 246 -4.06 24.11 -11.34
CA ALA A 246 -5.15 24.43 -12.24
C ALA A 246 -4.66 25.38 -13.34
N HIS A 247 -4.05 26.52 -12.97
CA HIS A 247 -3.45 27.47 -13.91
C HIS A 247 -2.51 26.79 -14.93
N SER A 248 -1.55 25.97 -14.47
CA SER A 248 -0.64 25.26 -15.38
C SER A 248 -1.32 24.21 -16.27
N LEU A 249 -2.40 23.58 -15.82
CA LEU A 249 -3.20 22.66 -16.65
C LEU A 249 -3.91 23.41 -17.78
N PHE A 250 -4.38 24.63 -17.52
CA PHE A 250 -5.04 25.47 -18.53
C PHE A 250 -4.03 26.10 -19.49
N GLU A 251 -2.88 26.53 -19.02
CA GLU A 251 -1.76 26.97 -19.87
C GLU A 251 -1.34 25.86 -20.84
N ALA A 252 -1.14 24.64 -20.35
CA ALA A 252 -0.80 23.50 -21.20
C ALA A 252 -1.91 23.10 -22.19
N LEU A 253 -3.17 23.40 -21.87
CA LEU A 253 -4.29 23.21 -22.78
C LEU A 253 -4.34 24.31 -23.85
N ALA A 254 -4.09 25.56 -23.47
CA ALA A 254 -3.97 26.70 -24.38
C ALA A 254 -2.83 26.50 -25.38
N ASP A 255 -1.66 26.03 -24.92
CA ASP A 255 -0.52 25.67 -25.77
C ASP A 255 -0.91 24.62 -26.81
N ARG A 256 -1.68 23.62 -26.40
CA ARG A 256 -2.10 22.55 -27.30
C ARG A 256 -3.13 23.03 -28.31
N ILE A 257 -4.08 23.88 -27.90
CA ILE A 257 -5.02 24.56 -28.81
C ILE A 257 -4.25 25.42 -29.82
N ARG A 258 -3.18 26.09 -29.40
CA ARG A 258 -2.31 26.89 -30.27
C ARG A 258 -1.61 26.04 -31.33
N GLU A 259 -1.13 24.85 -30.94
CA GLU A 259 -0.49 23.88 -31.82
C GLU A 259 -1.47 23.16 -32.77
N THR A 260 -2.74 23.03 -32.39
CA THR A 260 -3.78 22.39 -33.20
C THR A 260 -4.29 23.37 -34.28
N PRO A 261 -4.26 23.01 -35.58
CA PRO A 261 -4.88 23.83 -36.63
C PRO A 261 -6.37 24.11 -36.37
N ALA A 262 -6.84 25.30 -36.72
CA ALA A 262 -8.22 25.74 -36.51
C ALA A 262 -9.24 24.79 -37.16
N GLU A 263 -8.90 24.23 -38.33
CA GLU A 263 -9.72 23.21 -39.00
C GLU A 263 -9.83 21.88 -38.23
N GLU A 264 -8.85 21.55 -37.38
CA GLU A 264 -8.84 20.35 -36.56
C GLU A 264 -9.62 20.57 -35.24
N LEU A 265 -9.62 21.79 -34.70
CA LEU A 265 -10.46 22.19 -33.56
C LEU A 265 -11.96 22.07 -33.85
N LEU A 266 -12.36 22.19 -35.12
CA LEU A 266 -13.74 21.96 -35.58
C LEU A 266 -14.11 20.48 -35.72
N ARG A 267 -13.15 19.55 -35.59
CA ARG A 267 -13.38 18.11 -35.81
C ARG A 267 -13.09 17.25 -34.60
N ALA A 268 -12.26 17.73 -33.68
CA ALA A 268 -11.81 16.94 -32.55
C ALA A 268 -11.68 17.79 -31.30
N ARG A 269 -12.15 17.21 -30.19
CA ARG A 269 -11.94 17.77 -28.86
C ARG A 269 -10.46 17.71 -28.48
N VAL A 270 -9.87 18.85 -28.14
CA VAL A 270 -8.49 18.88 -27.63
C VAL A 270 -8.48 18.43 -26.17
N SER A 271 -7.42 17.77 -25.71
CA SER A 271 -7.25 17.53 -24.28
C SER A 271 -5.78 17.42 -23.91
N VAL A 272 -5.48 17.75 -22.66
CA VAL A 272 -4.14 17.53 -22.10
C VAL A 272 -3.99 16.02 -21.85
N PRO A 273 -2.96 15.37 -22.41
CA PRO A 273 -2.72 13.95 -22.15
C PRO A 273 -2.55 13.66 -20.66
N THR A 274 -3.02 12.50 -20.19
CA THR A 274 -2.93 12.10 -18.78
C THR A 274 -1.50 12.17 -18.23
N ALA A 275 -0.50 11.83 -19.06
CA ALA A 275 0.92 11.95 -18.70
C ALA A 275 1.35 13.40 -18.46
N THR A 276 0.89 14.35 -19.28
CA THR A 276 1.15 15.78 -19.10
C THR A 276 0.43 16.32 -17.87
N LYS A 277 -0.83 15.92 -17.63
CA LYS A 277 -1.55 16.26 -16.39
C LYS A 277 -0.81 15.76 -15.14
N ALA A 278 -0.31 14.52 -15.19
CA ALA A 278 0.48 13.92 -14.11
C ALA A 278 1.83 14.64 -13.94
N ALA A 279 2.52 15.01 -15.02
CA ALA A 279 3.77 15.75 -14.97
C ALA A 279 3.59 17.16 -14.40
N LEU A 280 2.51 17.86 -14.76
CA LEU A 280 2.17 19.18 -14.21
C LEU A 280 1.77 19.08 -12.74
N ALA A 281 1.00 18.06 -12.34
CA ALA A 281 0.70 17.79 -10.94
C ALA A 281 1.97 17.47 -10.13
N ALA A 282 2.87 16.67 -10.70
CA ALA A 282 4.17 16.40 -10.13
C ALA A 282 5.02 17.67 -10.04
N ARG A 283 5.05 18.54 -11.06
CA ARG A 283 5.75 19.84 -11.03
C ARG A 283 5.14 20.84 -10.05
N ALA A 284 3.82 20.89 -9.90
CA ALA A 284 3.15 21.69 -8.87
C ALA A 284 3.48 21.17 -7.47
N ALA A 285 3.64 19.85 -7.32
CA ALA A 285 4.17 19.23 -6.11
C ALA A 285 5.68 19.49 -5.93
N VAL A 286 6.47 19.54 -7.02
CA VAL A 286 7.95 19.60 -7.05
C VAL A 286 8.53 21.01 -7.09
N SER A 287 7.80 22.04 -7.52
CA SER A 287 8.22 23.46 -7.42
C SER A 287 8.38 23.92 -5.96
N THR A 288 8.17 23.01 -5.01
CA THR A 288 8.61 23.07 -3.62
C THR A 288 10.08 22.64 -3.39
N LEU A 289 10.83 22.28 -4.44
CA LEU A 289 12.22 21.80 -4.40
C LEU A 289 13.20 22.70 -5.19
N GLY A 290 12.92 24.00 -5.30
CA GLY A 290 14.01 24.97 -5.19
C GLY A 290 14.50 24.93 -3.75
N PRO A 291 15.82 24.93 -3.46
CA PRO A 291 16.40 24.42 -2.23
C PRO A 291 15.93 25.24 -1.02
N ARG A 292 14.81 24.82 -0.43
CA ARG A 292 14.66 24.92 1.01
C ARG A 292 15.47 23.76 1.53
N LEU A 293 16.73 24.06 1.85
CA LEU A 293 17.42 23.48 2.99
C LEU A 293 16.55 23.65 4.25
N GLY A 294 15.39 23.00 4.26
CA GLY A 294 14.76 22.54 5.47
C GLY A 294 15.56 21.30 5.80
N GLN A 295 16.64 21.52 6.54
CA GLN A 295 17.12 20.55 7.51
C GLN A 295 15.87 19.93 8.19
N GLY A 296 15.39 18.77 7.73
CA GLY A 296 14.80 17.82 8.69
C GLY A 296 15.90 17.66 9.71
N PRO A 297 15.63 17.93 11.00
CA PRO A 297 16.60 18.51 11.92
C PRO A 297 17.98 17.95 11.62
N ALA A 298 18.78 18.74 10.87
CA ALA A 298 20.19 18.61 11.05
C ALA A 298 20.26 18.94 12.53
N ARG A 299 20.63 17.95 13.33
CA ARG A 299 21.23 18.24 14.61
C ARG A 299 22.31 19.28 14.28
N ALA A 300 21.97 20.56 14.45
CA ALA A 300 22.93 21.57 14.83
C ALA A 300 23.73 20.86 15.90
N ALA A 301 24.99 20.55 15.59
CA ALA A 301 25.92 19.80 16.41
C ALA A 301 25.43 19.77 17.87
N ARG A 302 24.60 18.78 18.20
CA ARG A 302 24.00 18.69 19.53
C ARG A 302 25.17 18.20 20.35
N SER A 303 25.60 19.05 21.29
CA SER A 303 26.87 18.96 22.01
C SER A 303 27.29 17.51 22.26
N GLN A 304 28.51 17.17 21.83
CA GLN A 304 29.24 16.00 22.30
C GLN A 304 29.24 16.00 23.83
N SER A 305 28.43 15.14 24.46
CA SER A 305 28.67 14.65 25.84
C SER A 305 27.74 13.51 26.33
N GLY A 306 26.96 12.83 25.48
CA GLY A 306 26.22 11.62 25.90
C GLY A 306 25.86 10.68 24.76
N SER A 307 25.91 9.36 25.00
CA SER A 307 25.36 8.35 24.08
C SER A 307 23.84 8.51 24.00
N HIS A 308 23.27 8.45 22.80
CA HIS A 308 21.82 8.47 22.62
C HIS A 308 21.23 7.12 22.98
N ARG A 309 20.13 7.12 23.75
CA ARG A 309 19.53 5.87 24.24
C ARG A 309 18.37 5.46 23.37
N ALA A 310 18.35 4.22 22.93
CA ALA A 310 17.24 3.63 22.21
C ALA A 310 16.70 2.38 22.92
N VAL A 311 15.38 2.23 22.93
CA VAL A 311 14.72 0.99 23.36
C VAL A 311 14.03 0.35 22.17
N VAL A 312 14.26 -0.94 21.96
CA VAL A 312 13.54 -1.75 20.96
C VAL A 312 12.57 -2.67 21.67
N ILE A 313 11.31 -2.67 21.26
CA ILE A 313 10.25 -3.51 21.84
C ILE A 313 9.97 -4.68 20.90
N GLY A 314 10.15 -5.91 21.37
CA GLY A 314 9.98 -7.15 20.61
C GLY A 314 11.31 -7.71 20.08
N GLY A 315 11.58 -8.97 20.41
CA GLY A 315 12.76 -9.76 20.06
C GLY A 315 12.57 -10.67 18.84
N GLY A 316 11.59 -10.39 17.97
CA GLY A 316 11.55 -11.02 16.65
C GLY A 316 12.69 -10.53 15.75
N ILE A 317 12.91 -11.17 14.59
CA ILE A 317 14.03 -10.84 13.68
C ILE A 317 14.10 -9.35 13.31
N GLY A 318 12.95 -8.69 13.09
CA GLY A 318 12.91 -7.26 12.79
C GLY A 318 13.34 -6.38 13.96
N GLY A 319 13.08 -6.81 15.19
CA GLY A 319 13.51 -6.14 16.41
C GLY A 319 15.01 -6.34 16.68
N LEU A 320 15.49 -7.58 16.59
CA LEU A 320 16.91 -7.90 16.72
C LEU A 320 17.75 -7.13 15.68
N ALA A 321 17.32 -7.15 14.42
CA ALA A 321 17.99 -6.40 13.35
C ALA A 321 17.94 -4.89 13.58
N SER A 322 16.79 -4.34 14.02
CA SER A 322 16.66 -2.92 14.36
C SER A 322 17.61 -2.51 15.49
N ALA A 323 17.73 -3.34 16.53
CA ALA A 323 18.61 -3.09 17.66
C ALA A 323 20.08 -3.14 17.24
N ALA A 324 20.47 -4.16 16.47
CA ALA A 324 21.83 -4.33 15.96
C ALA A 324 22.27 -3.13 15.08
N LEU A 325 21.40 -2.72 14.16
CA LEU A 325 21.64 -1.59 13.26
C LEU A 325 21.75 -0.26 14.01
N LEU A 326 20.91 -0.02 15.02
CA LEU A 326 20.99 1.18 15.86
C LEU A 326 22.26 1.19 16.72
N ALA A 327 22.65 0.05 17.28
CA ALA A 327 23.88 -0.07 18.07
C ALA A 327 25.12 0.22 17.19
N ARG A 328 25.17 -0.31 15.97
CA ARG A 328 26.20 0.03 14.95
C ARG A 328 26.17 1.52 14.55
N ASP A 329 25.02 2.18 14.63
CA ASP A 329 24.88 3.62 14.38
C ASP A 329 25.26 4.49 15.61
N GLY A 330 25.71 3.86 16.70
CA GLY A 330 26.25 4.54 17.89
C GLY A 330 25.22 4.81 19.00
N PHE A 331 24.04 4.18 18.94
CA PHE A 331 23.07 4.24 20.04
C PHE A 331 23.45 3.26 21.16
N ASP A 332 23.13 3.64 22.40
CA ASP A 332 23.09 2.73 23.54
C ASP A 332 21.72 2.05 23.54
N VAL A 333 21.68 0.77 23.13
CA VAL A 333 20.43 0.07 22.82
C VAL A 333 20.08 -0.96 23.89
N THR A 334 18.83 -0.98 24.33
CA THR A 334 18.25 -2.09 25.09
C THR A 334 17.03 -2.65 24.37
N LEU A 335 17.01 -3.96 24.15
CA LEU A 335 15.87 -4.67 23.58
C LEU A 335 15.07 -5.33 24.70
N LEU A 336 13.75 -5.15 24.68
CA LEU A 336 12.79 -5.78 25.59
C LEU A 336 12.00 -6.84 24.85
N GLU A 337 12.09 -8.09 25.31
CA GLU A 337 11.31 -9.23 24.82
C GLU A 337 10.41 -9.75 25.94
N ALA A 338 9.14 -10.00 25.61
CA ALA A 338 8.13 -10.43 26.56
C ALA A 338 8.35 -11.88 27.02
N LYS A 339 8.73 -12.76 26.09
CA LYS A 339 9.04 -14.16 26.36
C LYS A 339 10.43 -14.32 26.96
N ASP A 340 10.69 -15.50 27.51
CA ASP A 340 12.00 -15.92 28.02
C ASP A 340 13.05 -16.13 26.92
N VAL A 341 12.61 -16.27 25.66
CA VAL A 341 13.45 -16.41 24.46
C VAL A 341 13.09 -15.39 23.38
N VAL A 342 14.05 -15.08 22.52
CA VAL A 342 13.87 -14.25 21.31
C VAL A 342 13.40 -15.08 20.11
N GLY A 343 13.00 -14.43 19.02
CA GLY A 343 12.60 -15.05 17.75
C GLY A 343 11.18 -14.71 17.30
N GLY A 344 10.30 -14.38 18.25
CA GLY A 344 8.91 -14.00 17.96
C GLY A 344 8.16 -15.10 17.20
N ARG A 345 7.75 -14.82 15.95
CA ARG A 345 7.10 -15.81 15.06
C ARG A 345 8.05 -16.93 14.59
N ALA A 346 9.36 -16.67 14.57
CA ALA A 346 10.39 -17.67 14.28
C ALA A 346 10.85 -18.33 15.59
N GLY A 347 9.91 -18.99 16.27
CA GLY A 347 10.17 -19.70 17.52
C GLY A 347 10.50 -21.17 17.29
N SER A 348 10.91 -21.84 18.37
CA SER A 348 11.06 -23.29 18.43
C SER A 348 10.27 -23.90 19.59
N TRP A 349 9.98 -25.18 19.46
CA TRP A 349 9.51 -26.02 20.55
C TRP A 349 10.27 -27.35 20.52
N GLU A 350 10.77 -27.75 21.69
CA GLU A 350 11.49 -29.01 21.86
C GLU A 350 10.76 -29.91 22.87
N LYS A 351 10.60 -31.19 22.54
CA LYS A 351 10.00 -32.21 23.42
C LYS A 351 10.50 -33.59 23.03
N ASP A 352 10.89 -34.40 24.01
CA ASP A 352 11.27 -35.81 23.85
C ASP A 352 12.34 -36.07 22.75
N GLY A 353 13.27 -35.12 22.59
CA GLY A 353 14.33 -35.17 21.58
C GLY A 353 13.93 -34.69 20.17
N PHE A 354 12.68 -34.29 19.97
CA PHE A 354 12.22 -33.62 18.76
C PHE A 354 12.35 -32.10 18.89
N ARG A 355 12.76 -31.45 17.81
CA ARG A 355 12.78 -29.98 17.68
C ARG A 355 11.87 -29.56 16.54
N PHE A 356 11.04 -28.56 16.79
CA PHE A 356 10.10 -28.01 15.80
C PHE A 356 10.28 -26.50 15.69
N ASP A 357 10.49 -25.98 14.49
CA ASP A 357 10.27 -24.55 14.25
C ASP A 357 8.75 -24.29 14.21
N THR A 358 8.30 -23.21 14.85
CA THR A 358 6.86 -22.94 15.06
C THR A 358 6.29 -21.90 14.07
N GLY A 359 6.99 -21.61 12.98
CA GLY A 359 6.57 -20.60 12.02
C GLY A 359 7.28 -20.71 10.67
N PRO A 360 8.14 -19.74 10.30
CA PRO A 360 8.83 -19.77 9.02
C PRO A 360 9.75 -20.98 8.90
N SER A 361 9.76 -21.59 7.72
CA SER A 361 10.57 -22.78 7.37
C SER A 361 11.30 -22.64 6.03
N TRP A 362 11.09 -21.54 5.30
CA TRP A 362 11.66 -21.29 3.98
C TRP A 362 12.73 -20.20 4.07
N TYR A 363 13.95 -20.49 3.61
CA TYR A 363 15.00 -19.48 3.45
C TYR A 363 15.09 -19.06 1.98
N LEU A 364 14.52 -17.89 1.67
CA LEU A 364 14.44 -17.30 0.34
C LEU A 364 15.06 -15.90 0.35
N MET A 365 15.48 -15.40 -0.82
CA MET A 365 16.19 -14.13 -0.97
C MET A 365 17.49 -14.08 -0.14
N PRO A 366 18.43 -15.03 -0.35
CA PRO A 366 19.69 -15.11 0.40
C PRO A 366 20.45 -13.78 0.43
N GLU A 367 20.36 -12.99 -0.64
CA GLU A 367 21.06 -11.71 -0.75
C GLU A 367 20.62 -10.67 0.28
N VAL A 368 19.39 -10.76 0.80
CA VAL A 368 18.90 -9.83 1.84
C VAL A 368 19.55 -10.15 3.18
N PHE A 369 19.68 -11.44 3.51
CA PHE A 369 20.37 -11.89 4.71
C PHE A 369 21.87 -11.60 4.62
N ASP A 370 22.49 -11.89 3.48
CA ASP A 370 23.89 -11.56 3.23
C ASP A 370 24.14 -10.06 3.39
N HIS A 371 23.27 -9.22 2.82
CA HIS A 371 23.38 -7.78 2.96
C HIS A 371 23.32 -7.33 4.43
N PHE A 372 22.37 -7.87 5.20
CA PHE A 372 22.26 -7.57 6.63
C PHE A 372 23.54 -7.98 7.39
N PHE A 373 24.03 -9.21 7.21
CA PHE A 373 25.25 -9.65 7.87
C PHE A 373 26.48 -8.81 7.45
N GLN A 374 26.56 -8.40 6.18
CA GLN A 374 27.61 -7.50 5.69
C GLN A 374 27.55 -6.12 6.36
N LEU A 375 26.37 -5.53 6.56
CA LEU A 375 26.20 -4.28 7.33
C LEU A 375 26.72 -4.44 8.77
N MET A 376 26.66 -5.66 9.29
CA MET A 376 27.16 -6.02 10.61
C MET A 376 28.62 -6.52 10.61
N GLY A 377 29.30 -6.52 9.46
CA GLY A 377 30.70 -6.93 9.33
C GLY A 377 30.94 -8.44 9.37
N SER A 378 29.97 -9.24 8.91
CA SER A 378 30.05 -10.70 8.76
C SER A 378 29.36 -11.15 7.46
N SER A 379 29.05 -12.43 7.29
CA SER A 379 28.29 -12.97 6.15
C SER A 379 27.36 -14.10 6.59
N ALA A 380 26.34 -14.44 5.80
CA ALA A 380 25.48 -15.57 6.15
C ALA A 380 26.27 -16.88 6.18
N ALA A 381 27.20 -17.09 5.24
CA ALA A 381 28.04 -18.28 5.16
C ALA A 381 28.98 -18.47 6.37
N GLU A 382 29.39 -17.39 7.06
CA GLU A 382 30.15 -17.48 8.31
C GLU A 382 29.28 -17.86 9.52
N ARG A 383 27.98 -17.60 9.44
CA ARG A 383 27.05 -17.67 10.57
C ARG A 383 26.10 -18.86 10.48
N LEU A 384 25.85 -19.38 9.28
CA LEU A 384 24.83 -20.39 8.98
C LEU A 384 25.42 -21.48 8.10
N ASP A 385 25.04 -22.72 8.39
CA ASP A 385 25.26 -23.86 7.51
C ASP A 385 24.02 -24.05 6.64
N LEU A 386 24.08 -23.55 5.40
CA LEU A 386 22.97 -23.53 4.47
C LEU A 386 23.10 -24.66 3.45
N VAL A 387 22.03 -25.43 3.28
CA VAL A 387 21.90 -26.45 2.23
C VAL A 387 20.78 -26.07 1.26
N THR A 388 20.98 -26.38 -0.02
CA THR A 388 19.92 -26.27 -1.02
C THR A 388 19.04 -27.52 -0.97
N LEU A 389 17.72 -27.33 -0.94
CA LEU A 389 16.74 -28.40 -0.98
C LEU A 389 16.51 -28.85 -2.42
N ASP A 390 16.60 -30.16 -2.68
CA ASP A 390 16.30 -30.77 -3.98
C ASP A 390 15.62 -32.15 -3.79
N PRO A 391 14.32 -32.30 -4.08
CA PRO A 391 13.43 -31.26 -4.62
C PRO A 391 13.26 -30.08 -3.64
N GLY A 392 13.03 -28.89 -4.18
CA GLY A 392 12.69 -27.72 -3.38
C GLY A 392 11.36 -27.94 -2.64
N TYR A 393 10.38 -28.56 -3.31
CA TYR A 393 9.14 -29.04 -2.68
C TYR A 393 8.40 -30.07 -3.53
N ARG A 394 7.58 -30.89 -2.88
CA ARG A 394 6.63 -31.83 -3.49
C ARG A 394 5.20 -31.28 -3.44
N VAL A 395 4.41 -31.52 -4.49
CA VAL A 395 2.99 -31.15 -4.57
C VAL A 395 2.12 -32.39 -4.80
N TYR A 396 1.19 -32.63 -3.89
CA TYR A 396 0.06 -33.54 -4.07
C TYR A 396 -1.18 -32.73 -4.45
N SER A 397 -1.97 -33.27 -5.37
CA SER A 397 -3.22 -32.65 -5.81
C SER A 397 -4.38 -33.60 -5.55
N GLU A 398 -5.47 -33.06 -5.03
CA GLU A 398 -6.67 -33.83 -4.71
C GLU A 398 -7.12 -34.72 -5.87
N GLY A 399 -7.27 -36.02 -5.59
CA GLY A 399 -7.71 -37.02 -6.57
C GLY A 399 -6.64 -37.47 -7.57
N ILE A 400 -5.38 -37.05 -7.42
CA ILE A 400 -4.26 -37.45 -8.29
C ILE A 400 -3.21 -38.17 -7.46
N GLU A 401 -2.93 -39.43 -7.80
CA GLU A 401 -2.01 -40.30 -7.05
C GLU A 401 -0.54 -39.88 -7.21
N GLU A 402 -0.13 -39.46 -8.41
CA GLU A 402 1.26 -39.10 -8.70
C GLU A 402 1.54 -37.63 -8.32
N PRO A 403 2.46 -37.37 -7.37
CA PRO A 403 2.84 -36.02 -7.00
C PRO A 403 3.74 -35.36 -8.05
N ILE A 404 3.90 -34.04 -7.93
CA ILE A 404 4.83 -33.25 -8.73
C ILE A 404 5.96 -32.76 -7.83
N ASP A 405 7.20 -33.08 -8.18
CA ASP A 405 8.39 -32.55 -7.50
C ASP A 405 8.92 -31.34 -8.27
N VAL A 406 8.96 -30.20 -7.59
CA VAL A 406 9.60 -28.98 -8.07
C VAL A 406 11.05 -29.00 -7.60
N LEU A 407 11.97 -29.04 -8.57
CA LEU A 407 13.39 -29.23 -8.36
C LEU A 407 14.10 -27.90 -8.09
N ALA A 408 15.35 -27.97 -7.63
CA ALA A 408 16.13 -26.76 -7.35
C ALA A 408 16.50 -25.95 -8.60
N ASP A 409 16.53 -26.57 -9.79
CA ASP A 409 17.04 -25.95 -11.00
C ASP A 409 15.94 -25.57 -12.03
N LEU A 410 16.14 -24.42 -12.67
CA LEU A 410 15.22 -23.87 -13.65
C LEU A 410 14.95 -24.83 -14.82
N GLU A 411 15.99 -25.39 -15.44
CA GLU A 411 15.83 -26.15 -16.69
C GLU A 411 15.06 -27.46 -16.48
N SER A 412 15.27 -28.15 -15.36
CA SER A 412 14.50 -29.33 -14.99
C SER A 412 13.04 -28.99 -14.69
N ASN A 413 12.77 -27.84 -14.05
CA ASN A 413 11.41 -27.35 -13.83
C ASN A 413 10.71 -26.98 -15.15
N LEU A 414 11.40 -26.35 -16.10
CA LEU A 414 10.84 -26.09 -17.43
C LEU A 414 10.53 -27.38 -18.18
N ALA A 415 11.41 -28.38 -18.10
CA ALA A 415 11.18 -29.70 -18.67
C ALA A 415 10.00 -30.42 -18.00
N LEU A 416 9.81 -30.25 -16.68
CA LEU A 416 8.66 -30.78 -15.95
C LEU A 416 7.34 -30.19 -16.46
N PHE A 417 7.27 -28.86 -16.60
CA PHE A 417 6.09 -28.19 -17.15
C PHE A 417 5.81 -28.63 -18.59
N GLU A 418 6.84 -28.77 -19.43
CA GLU A 418 6.71 -29.26 -20.81
C GLU A 418 6.19 -30.70 -20.90
N ARG A 419 6.62 -31.58 -19.97
CA ARG A 419 6.14 -32.97 -19.91
C ARG A 419 4.66 -33.04 -19.54
N ILE A 420 4.20 -32.19 -18.62
CA ILE A 420 2.81 -32.18 -18.16
C ILE A 420 1.90 -31.50 -19.19
N GLU A 421 2.34 -30.36 -19.74
CA GLU A 421 1.59 -29.58 -20.72
C GLU A 421 2.51 -29.17 -21.88
N PRO A 422 2.43 -29.83 -23.05
CA PRO A 422 3.26 -29.48 -24.20
C PRO A 422 3.18 -27.99 -24.59
N GLY A 423 4.35 -27.39 -24.80
CA GLY A 423 4.57 -25.97 -25.03
C GLY A 423 4.55 -25.10 -23.77
N ALA A 424 4.27 -25.64 -22.58
CA ALA A 424 4.29 -24.87 -21.35
C ALA A 424 5.71 -24.45 -20.95
N GLY A 425 6.75 -25.22 -21.28
CA GLY A 425 8.12 -24.89 -20.91
C GLY A 425 8.53 -23.49 -21.38
N GLU A 426 8.30 -23.16 -22.66
CA GLU A 426 8.63 -21.84 -23.21
C GLU A 426 7.75 -20.71 -22.65
N ARG A 427 6.46 -21.00 -22.39
CA ARG A 427 5.55 -20.02 -21.77
C ARG A 427 5.97 -19.69 -20.34
N VAL A 428 6.38 -20.70 -19.58
CA VAL A 428 6.86 -20.57 -18.20
C VAL A 428 8.21 -19.87 -18.16
N ARG A 429 9.12 -20.16 -19.10
CA ARG A 429 10.38 -19.40 -19.25
C ARG A 429 10.10 -17.89 -19.41
N SER A 430 9.20 -17.53 -20.31
CA SER A 430 8.79 -16.12 -20.50
C SER A 430 8.15 -15.50 -19.25
N TYR A 431 7.37 -16.30 -18.50
CA TYR A 431 6.79 -15.88 -17.23
C TYR A 431 7.86 -15.63 -16.17
N LEU A 432 8.86 -16.50 -16.06
CA LEU A 432 9.96 -16.39 -15.09
C LEU A 432 10.95 -15.27 -15.44
N ASP A 433 11.19 -15.00 -16.73
CA ASP A 433 11.96 -13.83 -17.17
C ASP A 433 11.28 -12.52 -16.74
N SER A 434 9.95 -12.45 -16.89
CA SER A 434 9.14 -11.33 -16.39
C SER A 434 9.17 -11.25 -14.85
N ALA A 435 9.12 -12.39 -14.16
CA ALA A 435 9.20 -12.47 -12.71
C ALA A 435 10.54 -11.91 -12.20
N ARG A 436 11.65 -12.30 -12.84
CA ARG A 436 13.00 -11.83 -12.52
C ARG A 436 13.19 -10.33 -12.74
N ASP A 437 12.75 -9.78 -13.88
CA ASP A 437 12.81 -8.33 -14.12
C ASP A 437 11.97 -7.55 -13.08
N THR A 438 10.79 -8.08 -12.75
CA THR A 438 9.92 -7.49 -11.72
C THR A 438 10.56 -7.56 -10.33
N TYR A 439 11.18 -8.68 -9.98
CA TYR A 439 11.90 -8.90 -8.73
C TYR A 439 13.04 -7.89 -8.55
N GLU A 440 13.90 -7.74 -9.56
CA GLU A 440 15.05 -6.84 -9.50
C GLU A 440 14.63 -5.37 -9.35
N VAL A 441 13.58 -4.95 -10.07
CA VAL A 441 13.03 -3.61 -9.94
C VAL A 441 12.39 -3.40 -8.56
N ALA A 442 11.61 -4.37 -8.06
CA ALA A 442 10.99 -4.31 -6.74
C ALA A 442 12.06 -4.18 -5.64
N LYS A 443 13.05 -5.07 -5.64
CA LYS A 443 14.18 -5.08 -4.70
C LYS A 443 14.93 -3.75 -4.73
N ARG A 444 15.35 -3.30 -5.91
CA ARG A 444 16.20 -2.11 -6.02
C ARG A 444 15.48 -0.78 -5.78
N ARG A 445 14.19 -0.69 -6.09
CA ARG A 445 13.48 0.61 -6.14
C ARG A 445 12.35 0.74 -5.12
N PHE A 446 11.74 -0.35 -4.68
CA PHE A 446 10.53 -0.29 -3.85
C PHE A 446 10.73 -0.84 -2.44
N LEU A 447 11.41 -1.98 -2.27
CA LEU A 447 11.49 -2.65 -0.97
C LEU A 447 12.26 -1.83 0.08
N TYR A 448 13.39 -1.23 -0.29
CA TYR A 448 14.24 -0.42 0.61
C TYR A 448 13.84 1.06 0.68
N THR A 449 12.69 1.42 0.10
CA THR A 449 12.20 2.79 0.03
C THR A 449 11.32 3.12 1.22
N SER A 450 11.63 4.22 1.92
CA SER A 450 10.82 4.67 3.05
C SER A 450 9.51 5.35 2.63
N PHE A 451 9.34 5.66 1.34
CA PHE A 451 8.22 6.44 0.76
C PHE A 451 8.00 7.81 1.40
N SER A 452 9.02 8.36 2.06
CA SER A 452 9.04 9.74 2.54
C SER A 452 9.03 10.77 1.40
N SER A 453 9.53 10.35 0.24
CA SER A 453 9.55 11.11 -1.01
C SER A 453 9.40 10.15 -2.18
N PHE A 454 8.60 10.53 -3.17
CA PHE A 454 8.43 9.77 -4.41
C PHE A 454 9.41 10.20 -5.52
N LEU A 455 10.16 11.29 -5.34
CA LEU A 455 11.13 11.77 -6.35
C LEU A 455 12.20 10.74 -6.68
N PRO A 456 12.77 10.01 -5.70
CA PRO A 456 13.79 9.00 -5.98
C PRO A 456 13.27 7.83 -6.85
N LEU A 457 11.94 7.68 -6.98
CA LEU A 457 11.29 6.70 -7.85
C LEU A 457 11.09 7.20 -9.30
N LEU A 458 11.27 8.50 -9.57
CA LEU A 458 11.21 9.08 -10.92
C LEU A 458 12.51 8.80 -11.69
N ARG A 459 12.82 7.53 -11.89
CA ARG A 459 14.01 7.04 -12.59
C ARG A 459 13.63 6.35 -13.90
N ARG A 460 14.54 6.39 -14.88
CA ARG A 460 14.29 5.88 -16.24
C ARG A 460 13.89 4.40 -16.26
N ASP A 461 14.52 3.58 -15.43
CA ASP A 461 14.26 2.14 -15.29
C ASP A 461 12.86 1.82 -14.75
N VAL A 462 12.33 2.65 -13.84
CA VAL A 462 10.94 2.57 -13.35
C VAL A 462 9.97 3.14 -14.38
N LEU A 463 10.26 4.33 -14.91
CA LEU A 463 9.39 5.03 -15.86
C LEU A 463 9.17 4.23 -17.15
N SER A 464 10.21 3.56 -17.66
CA SER A 464 10.12 2.70 -18.84
C SER A 464 9.24 1.47 -18.64
N ARG A 465 8.98 1.08 -17.38
CA ARG A 465 8.18 -0.09 -17.00
C ARG A 465 6.80 0.26 -16.47
N THR A 466 6.40 1.53 -16.48
CA THR A 466 5.12 1.99 -15.92
C THR A 466 3.90 1.27 -16.49
N SER A 467 3.87 1.01 -17.80
CA SER A 467 2.80 0.24 -18.44
C SER A 467 2.77 -1.22 -17.94
N THR A 468 3.92 -1.88 -17.89
CA THR A 468 4.06 -3.26 -17.40
C THR A 468 3.68 -3.37 -15.93
N LEU A 469 4.22 -2.49 -15.08
CA LEU A 469 3.92 -2.44 -13.64
C LEU A 469 2.44 -2.14 -13.40
N GLY A 470 1.85 -1.19 -14.14
CA GLY A 470 0.42 -0.88 -14.07
C GLY A 470 -0.44 -2.10 -14.42
N ARG A 471 -0.10 -2.81 -15.50
CA ARG A 471 -0.78 -4.06 -15.87
C ARG A 471 -0.65 -5.12 -14.78
N LEU A 472 0.54 -5.31 -14.22
CA LEU A 472 0.81 -6.31 -13.18
C LEU A 472 0.07 -6.00 -11.86
N LEU A 473 -0.06 -4.71 -11.52
CA LEU A 473 -0.77 -4.24 -10.33
C LEU A 473 -2.30 -4.41 -10.44
N LEU A 474 -2.85 -4.33 -11.65
CA LEU A 474 -4.29 -4.36 -11.91
C LEU A 474 -4.83 -5.74 -12.32
N THR A 475 -3.95 -6.69 -12.64
CA THR A 475 -4.32 -8.05 -13.06
C THR A 475 -4.13 -9.01 -11.88
N PRO A 476 -5.09 -9.90 -11.55
CA PRO A 476 -4.89 -10.93 -10.54
C PRO A 476 -3.80 -11.95 -10.94
N LEU A 477 -3.08 -12.49 -9.95
CA LEU A 477 -2.05 -13.51 -10.17
C LEU A 477 -2.60 -14.75 -10.89
N ASP A 478 -3.78 -15.23 -10.47
CA ASP A 478 -4.46 -16.37 -11.09
C ASP A 478 -4.78 -16.14 -12.58
N THR A 479 -5.07 -14.89 -12.96
CA THR A 479 -5.31 -14.53 -14.37
C THR A 479 -4.04 -14.58 -15.19
N LEU A 480 -2.89 -14.18 -14.61
CA LEU A 480 -1.61 -14.29 -15.28
C LEU A 480 -1.17 -15.76 -15.41
N ALA A 481 -1.26 -16.53 -14.32
CA ALA A 481 -0.95 -17.96 -14.32
C ALA A 481 -1.80 -18.74 -15.33
N GLY A 482 -3.11 -18.47 -15.39
CA GLY A 482 -4.03 -19.11 -16.35
C GLY A 482 -3.82 -18.72 -17.81
N LYS A 483 -3.02 -17.68 -18.10
CA LYS A 483 -2.55 -17.38 -19.47
C LYS A 483 -1.27 -18.14 -19.82
N THR A 484 -0.52 -18.60 -18.82
CA THR A 484 0.74 -19.32 -18.98
C THR A 484 0.50 -20.82 -19.09
N VAL A 485 -0.37 -21.39 -18.26
CA VAL A 485 -0.67 -22.84 -18.21
C VAL A 485 -2.17 -23.08 -18.04
N THR A 486 -2.63 -24.25 -18.47
CA THR A 486 -4.03 -24.69 -18.37
C THR A 486 -4.23 -25.88 -17.43
N ASP A 487 -3.22 -26.73 -17.23
CA ASP A 487 -3.22 -27.78 -16.20
C ASP A 487 -3.39 -27.13 -14.81
N ASN A 488 -4.35 -27.64 -14.03
CA ASN A 488 -4.69 -27.05 -12.73
C ASN A 488 -3.53 -27.12 -11.74
N ARG A 489 -2.74 -28.20 -11.75
CA ARG A 489 -1.62 -28.38 -10.81
C ARG A 489 -0.51 -27.39 -11.12
N LEU A 490 -0.16 -27.24 -12.40
CA LEU A 490 0.82 -26.24 -12.84
C LEU A 490 0.35 -24.81 -12.53
N ARG A 491 -0.95 -24.53 -12.71
CA ARG A 491 -1.54 -23.24 -12.38
C ARG A 491 -1.49 -22.97 -10.88
N GLN A 492 -1.72 -23.99 -10.05
CA GLN A 492 -1.60 -23.90 -8.60
C GLN A 492 -0.16 -23.63 -8.18
N ILE A 493 0.83 -24.30 -8.78
CA ILE A 493 2.26 -24.02 -8.56
C ILE A 493 2.57 -22.54 -8.85
N LEU A 494 2.12 -21.99 -9.99
CA LEU A 494 2.33 -20.57 -10.32
C LEU A 494 1.48 -19.59 -9.47
N GLY A 495 0.41 -20.06 -8.82
CA GLY A 495 -0.46 -19.26 -7.96
C GLY A 495 -0.07 -19.30 -6.48
N TYR A 496 0.66 -20.33 -6.05
CA TYR A 496 1.06 -20.58 -4.67
C TYR A 496 1.81 -19.43 -4.01
N PRO A 497 2.63 -18.63 -4.73
CA PRO A 497 3.27 -17.48 -4.11
C PRO A 497 2.34 -16.47 -3.41
N ALA A 498 1.06 -16.39 -3.79
CA ALA A 498 0.09 -15.55 -3.08
C ALA A 498 -0.13 -16.01 -1.62
N VAL A 499 0.03 -17.31 -1.33
CA VAL A 499 -0.13 -17.89 0.00
C VAL A 499 0.96 -17.41 0.96
N PHE A 500 2.22 -17.31 0.50
CA PHE A 500 3.32 -16.73 1.29
C PHE A 500 3.06 -15.28 1.69
N LEU A 501 2.23 -14.58 0.92
CA LEU A 501 1.81 -13.20 1.16
C LEU A 501 0.49 -13.12 1.94
N GLY A 502 -0.02 -14.25 2.45
CA GLY A 502 -1.26 -14.28 3.22
C GLY A 502 -2.44 -13.72 2.43
N SER A 503 -2.52 -14.01 1.14
CA SER A 503 -3.56 -13.50 0.23
C SER A 503 -4.03 -14.59 -0.72
N SER A 504 -5.17 -14.36 -1.36
CA SER A 504 -5.69 -15.26 -2.40
C SER A 504 -5.08 -14.91 -3.77
N PRO A 505 -4.67 -15.89 -4.60
CA PRO A 505 -4.20 -15.62 -5.97
C PRO A 505 -5.27 -15.00 -6.87
N PHE A 506 -6.55 -15.10 -6.49
CA PHE A 506 -7.69 -14.50 -7.19
C PHE A 506 -7.83 -12.99 -6.93
N SER A 507 -7.21 -12.45 -5.89
CA SER A 507 -7.24 -11.02 -5.54
C SER A 507 -5.84 -10.39 -5.50
N ALA A 508 -4.80 -11.17 -5.25
CA ALA A 508 -3.41 -10.72 -5.22
C ALA A 508 -2.98 -10.19 -6.60
N PRO A 509 -2.37 -8.99 -6.66
CA PRO A 509 -1.81 -8.47 -7.90
C PRO A 509 -0.78 -9.43 -8.50
N SER A 510 -0.83 -9.62 -9.82
CA SER A 510 0.09 -10.46 -10.58
C SER A 510 1.54 -9.99 -10.52
N MET A 511 1.82 -8.78 -10.01
CA MET A 511 3.19 -8.36 -9.69
C MET A 511 3.90 -9.38 -8.80
N TYR A 512 3.17 -10.09 -7.94
CA TYR A 512 3.71 -11.09 -7.03
C TYR A 512 4.16 -12.39 -7.71
N HIS A 513 3.96 -12.53 -9.03
CA HIS A 513 4.66 -13.57 -9.81
C HIS A 513 6.19 -13.48 -9.70
N LEU A 514 6.72 -12.33 -9.28
CA LEU A 514 8.14 -12.18 -8.93
C LEU A 514 8.63 -13.28 -7.98
N MET A 515 7.76 -13.78 -7.11
CA MET A 515 8.13 -14.83 -6.15
C MET A 515 8.33 -16.19 -6.81
N SER A 516 7.70 -16.46 -7.96
CA SER A 516 7.92 -17.68 -8.72
C SER A 516 9.36 -17.81 -9.24
N HIS A 517 10.10 -16.70 -9.34
CA HIS A 517 11.53 -16.76 -9.64
C HIS A 517 12.32 -17.40 -8.49
N LEU A 518 11.90 -17.15 -7.25
CA LEU A 518 12.63 -17.55 -6.05
C LEU A 518 12.57 -19.06 -5.81
N ASP A 519 11.45 -19.71 -6.10
CA ASP A 519 11.27 -21.14 -5.87
C ASP A 519 11.55 -21.98 -7.12
N LEU A 520 11.16 -21.51 -8.33
CA LEU A 520 11.34 -22.28 -9.56
C LEU A 520 12.71 -22.10 -10.23
N ALA A 521 13.49 -21.09 -9.84
CA ALA A 521 14.79 -20.80 -10.47
C ALA A 521 15.96 -20.64 -9.49
N ASP A 522 15.78 -19.92 -8.37
CA ASP A 522 16.87 -19.66 -7.41
C ASP A 522 17.06 -20.81 -6.39
N GLY A 523 16.04 -21.66 -6.25
CA GLY A 523 16.03 -22.77 -5.30
C GLY A 523 15.72 -22.35 -3.86
N VAL A 524 15.31 -23.32 -3.05
CA VAL A 524 14.95 -23.12 -1.64
C VAL A 524 16.13 -23.55 -0.77
N LEU A 525 16.53 -22.70 0.17
CA LEU A 525 17.60 -23.04 1.12
C LEU A 525 17.01 -23.43 2.48
N TYR A 526 17.80 -24.18 3.23
CA TYR A 526 17.52 -24.57 4.61
C TYR A 526 18.78 -24.38 5.47
N PRO A 527 18.69 -23.67 6.61
CA PRO A 527 19.76 -23.66 7.60
C PRO A 527 19.71 -24.92 8.46
N MET A 528 20.80 -25.68 8.49
CA MET A 528 20.96 -26.85 9.37
C MET A 528 20.75 -26.44 10.83
N GLY A 529 19.89 -27.17 11.54
CA GLY A 529 19.36 -26.85 12.87
C GLY A 529 18.04 -26.08 12.84
N GLY A 530 17.50 -25.74 11.68
CA GLY A 530 16.24 -25.02 11.51
C GLY A 530 16.38 -23.50 11.47
N ILE A 531 15.30 -22.80 11.14
CA ILE A 531 15.25 -21.34 10.98
C ILE A 531 15.57 -20.60 12.29
N THR A 532 15.41 -21.26 13.43
CA THR A 532 15.84 -20.69 14.71
C THR A 532 17.34 -20.44 14.81
N THR A 533 18.19 -21.15 14.04
CA THR A 533 19.63 -20.85 13.95
C THR A 533 19.92 -19.49 13.31
N LEU A 534 19.08 -19.05 12.37
CA LEU A 534 19.14 -17.69 11.81
C LEU A 534 18.80 -16.65 12.89
N ILE A 535 17.81 -16.93 13.75
CA ILE A 535 17.47 -16.04 14.86
C ILE A 535 18.64 -15.94 15.85
N ASP A 536 19.26 -17.07 16.19
CA ASP A 536 20.45 -17.12 17.04
C ASP A 536 21.60 -16.30 16.43
N ALA A 537 21.89 -16.48 15.14
CA ALA A 537 22.92 -15.72 14.45
C ALA A 537 22.66 -14.20 14.47
N VAL A 538 21.41 -13.78 14.27
CA VAL A 538 21.03 -12.35 14.31
C VAL A 538 21.09 -11.80 15.74
N ARG A 539 20.72 -12.61 16.76
CA ARG A 539 20.88 -12.26 18.18
C ARG A 539 22.36 -12.05 18.51
N ASP A 540 23.22 -13.00 18.16
CA ASP A 540 24.64 -12.96 18.49
C ASP A 540 25.30 -11.73 17.87
N VAL A 541 24.97 -11.43 16.61
CA VAL A 541 25.40 -10.20 15.92
C VAL A 541 24.90 -8.92 16.60
N ALA A 542 23.69 -8.92 17.16
CA ALA A 542 23.17 -7.80 17.94
C ALA A 542 23.94 -7.60 19.26
N GLU A 543 24.23 -8.68 19.98
CA GLU A 543 25.01 -8.65 21.22
C GLU A 543 26.47 -8.22 20.98
N GLU A 544 27.10 -8.73 19.91
CA GLU A 544 28.43 -8.30 19.44
C GLU A 544 28.47 -6.80 19.09
N ALA A 545 27.36 -6.25 18.59
CA ALA A 545 27.22 -4.82 18.35
C ALA A 545 27.00 -3.99 19.63
N GLY A 546 26.84 -4.63 20.79
CA GLY A 546 26.67 -3.99 22.10
C GLY A 546 25.22 -3.83 22.57
N VAL A 547 24.26 -4.50 21.93
CA VAL A 547 22.85 -4.48 22.37
C VAL A 547 22.68 -5.22 23.70
N ARG A 548 21.94 -4.62 24.64
CA ARG A 548 21.50 -5.32 25.86
C ARG A 548 20.13 -5.94 25.63
N ILE A 549 20.05 -7.27 25.55
CA ILE A 549 18.78 -7.98 25.38
C ILE A 549 18.22 -8.37 26.76
N ARG A 550 16.95 -8.04 27.00
CA ARG A 550 16.22 -8.42 28.22
C ARG A 550 14.97 -9.21 27.84
N THR A 551 14.99 -10.50 28.13
CA THR A 551 13.84 -11.40 28.01
C THR A 551 12.99 -11.37 29.28
N SER A 552 11.82 -12.01 29.25
CA SER A 552 10.81 -12.00 30.31
C SER A 552 10.48 -10.58 30.81
N SER A 553 10.50 -9.63 29.87
CA SER A 553 10.44 -8.19 30.15
C SER A 553 9.39 -7.49 29.27
N PRO A 554 8.09 -7.88 29.32
CA PRO A 554 7.06 -7.27 28.48
C PRO A 554 6.95 -5.76 28.74
N ALA A 555 7.07 -4.99 27.65
CA ALA A 555 6.79 -3.56 27.70
C ALA A 555 5.30 -3.32 27.97
N THR A 556 4.98 -2.43 28.91
CA THR A 556 3.60 -2.12 29.32
C THR A 556 3.17 -0.73 28.90
N ARG A 557 4.12 0.20 28.72
CA ARG A 557 3.81 1.57 28.29
C ARG A 557 4.98 2.26 27.62
N ILE A 558 4.71 2.98 26.53
CA ILE A 558 5.66 3.95 25.97
C ILE A 558 5.48 5.28 26.73
N LEU A 559 6.54 5.73 27.38
CA LEU A 559 6.53 6.96 28.17
C LEU A 559 6.80 8.16 27.27
N THR A 560 5.93 9.16 27.33
CA THR A 560 6.00 10.35 26.47
C THR A 560 5.89 11.64 27.28
N ALA A 561 6.59 12.69 26.86
CA ALA A 561 6.43 14.05 27.34
C ALA A 561 5.80 14.94 26.27
N ARG A 562 5.19 16.06 26.69
CA ARG A 562 4.63 17.04 25.74
C ARG A 562 5.74 17.65 24.89
N ALA A 563 5.56 17.63 23.57
CA ALA A 563 6.56 18.19 22.68
C ALA A 563 6.71 19.72 22.88
N PRO A 564 7.91 20.29 22.63
CA PRO A 564 8.14 21.73 22.70
C PRO A 564 7.20 22.54 21.78
N ARG A 565 6.87 23.78 22.18
CA ARG A 565 6.05 24.69 21.36
C ARG A 565 6.71 24.90 19.99
N GLY A 566 5.96 24.62 18.93
CA GLY A 566 6.43 24.69 17.54
C GLY A 566 6.91 23.35 16.96
N SER A 567 6.90 22.27 17.74
CA SER A 567 7.10 20.92 17.22
C SER A 567 6.00 20.54 16.22
N ARG A 568 6.35 19.65 15.28
CA ARG A 568 5.41 19.02 14.34
C ARG A 568 4.69 17.80 14.93
N ARG A 569 5.05 17.43 16.16
CA ARG A 569 4.54 16.28 16.91
C ARG A 569 3.90 16.79 18.20
N ASP A 570 2.95 16.01 18.71
CA ASP A 570 2.19 16.34 19.91
C ASP A 570 2.98 15.98 21.18
N ALA A 571 3.75 14.88 21.12
CA ALA A 571 4.58 14.37 22.20
C ALA A 571 5.98 13.96 21.70
N GLU A 572 6.89 13.71 22.63
CA GLU A 572 8.22 13.11 22.40
C GLU A 572 8.43 11.93 23.34
N VAL A 573 9.13 10.89 22.87
CA VAL A 573 9.53 9.73 23.68
C VAL A 573 10.45 10.18 24.80
N VAL A 574 10.24 9.63 26.01
CA VAL A 574 11.17 9.77 27.14
C VAL A 574 11.59 8.45 27.76
N GLY A 575 10.96 7.33 27.37
CA GLY A 575 11.32 6.00 27.84
C GLY A 575 10.26 4.94 27.59
N VAL A 576 10.46 3.78 28.20
CA VAL A 576 9.55 2.64 28.19
C VAL A 576 9.42 2.10 29.61
N GLU A 577 8.19 1.82 30.02
CA GLU A 577 7.87 1.04 31.20
C GLU A 577 7.67 -0.43 30.80
N PHE A 578 8.16 -1.34 31.64
CA PHE A 578 8.08 -2.77 31.42
C PHE A 578 7.92 -3.51 32.75
N GLU A 579 7.34 -4.69 32.69
CA GLU A 579 7.31 -5.64 33.81
C GLU A 579 8.48 -6.59 33.65
N GLY A 580 9.34 -6.75 34.67
CA GLY A 580 10.42 -7.73 34.66
C GLY A 580 10.32 -8.70 35.85
N PRO A 581 11.25 -9.66 35.96
CA PRO A 581 11.29 -10.60 37.08
C PRO A 581 11.42 -9.93 38.46
N GLU A 582 11.97 -8.72 38.50
CA GLU A 582 12.16 -7.90 39.71
C GLU A 582 10.99 -6.92 39.97
N GLY A 583 9.93 -6.97 39.16
CA GLY A 583 8.78 -6.06 39.19
C GLY A 583 8.82 -5.01 38.07
N THR A 584 8.00 -3.97 38.20
CA THR A 584 7.89 -2.89 37.21
C THR A 584 9.17 -2.06 37.16
N GLY A 585 9.74 -1.93 35.96
CA GLY A 585 10.92 -1.12 35.68
C GLY A 585 10.67 -0.05 34.62
N GLN A 586 11.55 0.95 34.55
CA GLN A 586 11.53 1.97 33.51
C GLN A 586 12.92 2.17 32.91
N ILE A 587 12.98 2.29 31.59
CA ILE A 587 14.20 2.59 30.85
C ILE A 587 13.99 3.91 30.11
N ALA A 588 14.80 4.92 30.46
CA ALA A 588 14.77 6.19 29.76
C ALA A 588 15.39 6.06 28.36
N ALA A 589 14.73 6.63 27.36
CA ALA A 589 15.10 6.53 25.96
C ALA A 589 14.76 7.81 25.21
N ASP A 590 15.56 8.14 24.21
CA ASP A 590 15.28 9.25 23.28
C ASP A 590 14.61 8.73 21.98
N LEU A 591 14.69 7.42 21.76
CA LEU A 591 14.17 6.71 20.60
C LEU A 591 13.54 5.39 21.06
N VAL A 592 12.33 5.10 20.59
CA VAL A 592 11.68 3.80 20.76
C VAL A 592 11.36 3.23 19.38
N VAL A 593 11.82 2.01 19.11
CA VAL A 593 11.42 1.24 17.93
C VAL A 593 10.53 0.11 18.39
N ASN A 594 9.26 0.15 18.01
CA ASN A 594 8.40 -1.00 18.20
C ASN A 594 8.54 -1.98 17.02
N ALA A 595 8.92 -3.21 17.34
CA ALA A 595 8.99 -4.34 16.42
C ALA A 595 8.01 -5.47 16.78
N SER A 596 7.13 -5.24 17.77
CA SER A 596 5.98 -6.11 18.06
C SER A 596 4.79 -5.78 17.13
N ASP A 597 3.69 -6.55 17.24
CA ASP A 597 2.49 -6.30 16.44
C ASP A 597 2.00 -4.85 16.59
N LEU A 598 1.86 -4.16 15.45
CA LEU A 598 1.51 -2.74 15.41
C LEU A 598 0.15 -2.46 16.04
N PHE A 599 -0.83 -3.36 15.87
CA PHE A 599 -2.14 -3.20 16.51
C PHE A 599 -1.98 -3.18 18.02
N THR A 600 -1.35 -4.22 18.57
CA THR A 600 -1.17 -4.34 20.03
C THR A 600 -0.39 -3.17 20.61
N THR A 601 0.65 -2.68 19.92
CA THR A 601 1.39 -1.51 20.37
C THR A 601 0.55 -0.24 20.38
N GLU A 602 -0.11 0.07 19.26
CA GLU A 602 -0.94 1.27 19.14
C GLU A 602 -2.07 1.23 20.17
N GLN A 603 -2.69 0.07 20.36
CA GLN A 603 -3.85 -0.09 21.23
C GLN A 603 -3.50 -0.18 22.72
N SER A 604 -2.38 -0.81 23.08
CA SER A 604 -2.08 -1.13 24.49
C SER A 604 -0.93 -0.32 25.08
N LEU A 605 0.05 0.12 24.29
CA LEU A 605 1.25 0.80 24.80
C LEU A 605 1.18 2.33 24.70
N LEU A 606 0.19 2.87 23.97
CA LEU A 606 -0.03 4.30 23.77
C LEU A 606 -1.41 4.75 24.27
N PRO A 607 -1.51 5.99 24.78
CA PRO A 607 -2.80 6.60 25.07
C PRO A 607 -3.54 6.95 23.77
N ASP A 608 -4.88 6.98 23.83
CA ASP A 608 -5.77 7.16 22.68
C ASP A 608 -5.41 8.34 21.78
N GLU A 609 -4.99 9.47 22.37
CA GLU A 609 -4.68 10.71 21.63
C GLU A 609 -3.32 10.70 20.90
N LEU A 610 -2.44 9.74 21.22
CA LEU A 610 -1.12 9.62 20.62
C LEU A 610 -1.03 8.47 19.60
N ARG A 611 -2.14 7.78 19.34
CA ARG A 611 -2.20 6.69 18.37
C ARG A 611 -2.11 7.20 16.94
N THR A 612 -1.18 6.66 16.15
CA THR A 612 -1.14 6.89 14.70
C THR A 612 -2.18 6.05 13.97
N TYR A 613 -2.50 4.88 14.52
CA TYR A 613 -3.44 3.91 13.94
C TYR A 613 -4.54 3.56 14.96
N PRO A 614 -5.57 4.41 15.12
CA PRO A 614 -6.66 4.19 16.09
C PRO A 614 -7.54 2.98 15.70
N PRO A 615 -8.45 2.51 16.58
CA PRO A 615 -9.35 1.37 16.28
C PRO A 615 -10.04 1.42 14.91
N SER A 616 -10.53 2.60 14.51
CA SER A 616 -11.21 2.81 13.22
C SER A 616 -10.33 2.57 11.99
N TYR A 617 -9.01 2.66 12.13
CA TYR A 617 -8.07 2.26 11.08
C TYR A 617 -8.15 0.75 10.83
N TRP A 618 -8.27 -0.05 11.89
CA TRP A 618 -8.24 -1.51 11.83
C TRP A 618 -9.59 -2.14 11.45
N GLU A 619 -10.71 -1.47 11.77
CA GLU A 619 -12.06 -1.90 11.42
C GLU A 619 -12.25 -2.13 9.91
N ASN A 620 -11.55 -1.35 9.08
CA ASN A 620 -11.66 -1.40 7.62
C ASN A 620 -10.52 -2.17 6.94
N ARG A 621 -9.76 -2.95 7.71
CA ARG A 621 -8.59 -3.69 7.23
C ARG A 621 -8.87 -5.18 7.19
N GLU A 622 -8.32 -5.82 6.19
CA GLU A 622 -8.43 -7.26 6.01
C GLU A 622 -7.25 -7.92 6.74
N PRO A 623 -7.52 -8.75 7.77
CA PRO A 623 -6.47 -9.55 8.38
C PRO A 623 -5.98 -10.59 7.38
N GLY A 624 -4.67 -10.85 7.37
CA GLY A 624 -4.13 -12.05 6.74
C GLY A 624 -4.62 -13.30 7.45
N PRO A 625 -4.44 -14.49 6.85
CA PRO A 625 -4.98 -15.73 7.38
C PRO A 625 -4.37 -16.04 8.76
N SER A 626 -5.11 -16.81 9.54
CA SER A 626 -4.56 -17.53 10.68
C SER A 626 -4.20 -18.96 10.28
N ALA A 627 -3.77 -19.77 11.23
CA ALA A 627 -3.48 -21.17 11.04
C ALA A 627 -3.89 -22.01 12.25
N VAL A 628 -4.17 -23.29 11.99
CA VAL A 628 -3.88 -24.35 12.97
C VAL A 628 -2.53 -24.94 12.60
N LEU A 629 -1.57 -24.92 13.52
CA LEU A 629 -0.30 -25.62 13.37
C LEU A 629 -0.38 -26.96 14.10
N VAL A 630 0.14 -28.03 13.48
CA VAL A 630 0.22 -29.36 14.09
C VAL A 630 1.67 -29.83 14.02
N LEU A 631 2.29 -30.02 15.17
CA LEU A 631 3.66 -30.47 15.35
C LEU A 631 3.64 -31.94 15.77
N LEU A 632 4.22 -32.82 14.96
CA LEU A 632 4.15 -34.27 15.14
C LEU A 632 5.54 -34.88 15.18
N GLY A 633 5.85 -35.61 16.26
CA GLY A 633 6.96 -36.57 16.26
C GLY A 633 6.43 -37.92 15.81
N VAL A 634 7.03 -38.52 14.79
CA VAL A 634 6.54 -39.75 14.15
C VAL A 634 7.62 -40.82 14.19
N ARG A 635 7.27 -42.03 14.61
CA ARG A 635 8.17 -43.19 14.60
C ARG A 635 8.38 -43.71 13.19
N GLY A 636 9.61 -43.96 12.77
CA GLY A 636 10.02 -44.48 11.47
C GLY A 636 9.97 -43.46 10.34
N GLU A 637 10.53 -43.82 9.18
CA GLU A 637 10.65 -42.95 8.00
C GLU A 637 9.29 -42.68 7.30
N LEU A 638 9.19 -41.51 6.66
CA LEU A 638 8.00 -41.08 5.90
C LEU A 638 8.34 -40.73 4.44
N PRO A 639 8.84 -41.67 3.61
CA PRO A 639 9.36 -41.40 2.26
C PRO A 639 8.35 -40.76 1.29
N GLN A 640 7.05 -40.76 1.63
CA GLN A 640 6.00 -40.10 0.87
C GLN A 640 6.12 -38.57 0.91
N LEU A 641 6.70 -38.01 1.98
CA LEU A 641 6.87 -36.58 2.18
C LEU A 641 8.30 -36.17 1.82
N GLU A 642 8.47 -35.00 1.23
CA GLU A 642 9.78 -34.33 1.10
C GLU A 642 9.96 -33.29 2.22
N HIS A 643 11.12 -32.62 2.28
CA HIS A 643 11.36 -31.56 3.27
C HIS A 643 10.20 -30.56 3.28
N HIS A 644 9.77 -30.10 2.10
CA HIS A 644 8.55 -29.32 1.92
C HIS A 644 7.56 -30.10 1.06
N THR A 645 6.34 -30.28 1.55
CA THR A 645 5.25 -30.94 0.82
C THR A 645 3.98 -30.09 0.90
N LEU A 646 3.33 -29.88 -0.23
CA LEU A 646 2.09 -29.12 -0.37
C LEU A 646 0.97 -30.04 -0.83
N LEU A 647 -0.18 -29.97 -0.18
CA LEU A 647 -1.39 -30.71 -0.57
C LEU A 647 -2.42 -29.67 -1.00
N PHE A 648 -2.77 -29.66 -2.29
CA PHE A 648 -3.74 -28.71 -2.83
C PHE A 648 -5.08 -29.37 -3.13
N THR A 649 -6.15 -28.71 -2.68
CA THR A 649 -7.52 -29.07 -3.04
C THR A 649 -7.76 -28.75 -4.51
N GLN A 650 -8.68 -29.46 -5.15
CA GLN A 650 -9.02 -29.23 -6.54
C GLN A 650 -9.70 -27.85 -6.72
N ASP A 651 -10.68 -27.53 -5.86
CA ASP A 651 -11.35 -26.22 -5.87
C ASP A 651 -10.63 -25.23 -4.95
N TRP A 652 -9.59 -24.60 -5.49
CA TRP A 652 -8.82 -23.60 -4.73
C TRP A 652 -9.60 -22.31 -4.50
N ARG A 653 -10.58 -22.00 -5.35
CA ARG A 653 -11.40 -20.79 -5.22
C ARG A 653 -12.32 -20.90 -4.01
N ASP A 654 -12.96 -22.05 -3.82
CA ASP A 654 -13.72 -22.33 -2.59
C ASP A 654 -12.80 -22.31 -1.37
N ASN A 655 -11.63 -22.97 -1.44
CA ASN A 655 -10.69 -23.05 -0.33
C ASN A 655 -10.27 -21.66 0.20
N PHE A 656 -9.88 -20.74 -0.70
CA PHE A 656 -9.61 -19.34 -0.33
C PHE A 656 -10.86 -18.55 0.05
N GLY A 657 -12.00 -18.83 -0.59
CA GLY A 657 -13.29 -18.21 -0.27
C GLY A 657 -13.74 -18.50 1.17
N ARG A 658 -13.44 -19.69 1.70
CA ARG A 658 -13.68 -20.04 3.11
C ARG A 658 -12.75 -19.30 4.08
N ILE A 659 -11.55 -18.92 3.65
CA ILE A 659 -10.59 -18.20 4.50
C ILE A 659 -10.86 -16.68 4.50
N PHE A 660 -11.02 -16.09 3.32
CA PHE A 660 -11.06 -14.64 3.10
C PHE A 660 -12.43 -14.09 2.67
N GLY A 661 -13.40 -14.95 2.38
CA GLY A 661 -14.70 -14.54 1.86
C GLY A 661 -15.66 -13.99 2.91
N GLU A 662 -16.88 -13.67 2.49
CA GLU A 662 -17.91 -13.02 3.33
C GLU A 662 -18.39 -13.91 4.49
N ASN A 663 -18.38 -15.23 4.30
CA ASN A 663 -18.79 -16.22 5.31
C ASN A 663 -17.62 -17.16 5.63
N PRO A 664 -16.63 -16.70 6.42
CA PRO A 664 -15.43 -17.46 6.66
C PRO A 664 -15.71 -18.73 7.47
N SER A 665 -15.06 -19.82 7.10
CA SER A 665 -15.13 -21.12 7.77
C SER A 665 -13.81 -21.87 7.61
N VAL A 666 -13.59 -22.90 8.42
CA VAL A 666 -12.41 -23.75 8.26
C VAL A 666 -12.60 -24.59 6.99
N PRO A 667 -11.66 -24.57 6.03
CA PRO A 667 -11.76 -25.41 4.83
C PRO A 667 -11.67 -26.91 5.18
N ASP A 668 -12.44 -27.73 4.47
CA ASP A 668 -12.46 -29.19 4.63
C ASP A 668 -12.91 -29.85 3.29
N PRO A 669 -12.02 -30.59 2.59
CA PRO A 669 -10.59 -30.70 2.88
C PRO A 669 -9.88 -29.34 2.77
N ALA A 670 -8.74 -29.20 3.44
CA ALA A 670 -7.94 -27.97 3.40
C ALA A 670 -6.76 -28.10 2.44
N SER A 671 -6.36 -27.00 1.78
CA SER A 671 -5.02 -26.96 1.20
C SER A 671 -4.02 -26.79 2.34
N ILE A 672 -3.06 -27.70 2.49
CA ILE A 672 -2.15 -27.73 3.65
C ILE A 672 -0.68 -27.77 3.22
N TYR A 673 0.17 -27.30 4.13
CA TYR A 673 1.63 -27.35 3.99
C TYR A 673 2.21 -28.25 5.07
N VAL A 674 3.11 -29.15 4.68
CA VAL A 674 3.84 -30.05 5.57
C VAL A 674 5.33 -29.82 5.39
N CYS A 675 6.02 -29.59 6.50
CA CYS A 675 7.47 -29.50 6.56
C CYS A 675 8.01 -30.70 7.35
N ARG A 676 8.87 -31.51 6.74
CA ARG A 676 9.56 -32.65 7.36
C ARG A 676 11.08 -32.40 7.35
N PRO A 677 11.60 -31.53 8.23
CA PRO A 677 13.00 -31.15 8.18
C PRO A 677 13.95 -32.30 8.50
N SER A 678 13.51 -33.33 9.23
CA SER A 678 14.28 -34.58 9.46
C SER A 678 14.66 -35.34 8.18
N ALA A 679 14.02 -35.05 7.04
CA ALA A 679 14.45 -35.51 5.72
C ALA A 679 15.86 -35.07 5.34
N THR A 680 16.25 -33.89 5.82
CA THR A 680 17.46 -33.17 5.42
C THR A 680 18.41 -33.03 6.61
N ASP A 681 17.85 -32.87 7.81
CA ASP A 681 18.58 -32.60 9.03
C ASP A 681 18.33 -33.69 10.09
N PRO A 682 19.28 -34.60 10.33
CA PRO A 682 19.11 -35.63 11.34
C PRO A 682 19.12 -35.08 12.78
N SER A 683 19.45 -33.80 13.00
CA SER A 683 19.53 -33.19 14.34
C SER A 683 18.18 -32.77 14.93
N VAL A 684 17.12 -32.68 14.12
CA VAL A 684 15.80 -32.18 14.56
C VAL A 684 14.84 -33.26 15.05
N ALA A 685 15.21 -34.54 14.91
CA ALA A 685 14.43 -35.67 15.41
C ALA A 685 15.35 -36.79 15.96
N PRO A 686 14.87 -37.63 16.91
CA PRO A 686 15.61 -38.81 17.34
C PRO A 686 15.86 -39.79 16.19
N GLU A 687 16.92 -40.61 16.31
CA GLU A 687 17.21 -41.65 15.33
C GLU A 687 15.99 -42.57 15.10
N GLY A 688 15.72 -42.87 13.82
CA GLY A 688 14.56 -43.68 13.42
C GLY A 688 13.22 -43.00 13.63
N HIS A 689 13.18 -41.67 13.79
CA HIS A 689 11.96 -40.86 13.87
C HIS A 689 12.02 -39.68 12.90
N GLU A 690 10.85 -39.14 12.60
CA GLU A 690 10.66 -37.96 11.75
C GLU A 690 9.94 -36.88 12.55
N ASN A 691 10.21 -35.62 12.26
CA ASN A 691 9.43 -34.50 12.79
C ASN A 691 8.62 -33.83 11.68
N LEU A 692 7.35 -33.56 11.93
CA LEU A 692 6.46 -32.85 11.00
C LEU A 692 5.97 -31.55 11.62
N PHE A 693 6.06 -30.48 10.84
CA PHE A 693 5.30 -29.25 11.04
C PHE A 693 4.22 -29.20 9.96
N VAL A 694 2.96 -29.17 10.36
CA VAL A 694 1.81 -29.05 9.46
C VAL A 694 1.14 -27.71 9.68
N LEU A 695 0.86 -26.98 8.61
CA LEU A 695 0.18 -25.69 8.61
C LEU A 695 -1.13 -25.81 7.83
N VAL A 696 -2.23 -25.50 8.52
CA VAL A 696 -3.58 -25.48 7.98
C VAL A 696 -4.07 -24.02 7.93
N PRO A 697 -4.11 -23.38 6.75
CA PRO A 697 -4.62 -22.01 6.63
C PRO A 697 -6.10 -21.92 6.97
N ILE A 698 -6.45 -21.00 7.86
CA ILE A 698 -7.83 -20.79 8.34
C ILE A 698 -8.15 -19.30 8.49
N PRO A 699 -9.43 -18.91 8.65
CA PRO A 699 -9.80 -17.53 8.94
C PRO A 699 -9.10 -16.96 10.19
N ALA A 700 -8.86 -15.65 10.19
CA ALA A 700 -8.40 -14.90 11.37
C ALA A 700 -9.54 -14.72 12.39
N ASP A 701 -9.78 -15.80 13.14
CA ASP A 701 -10.85 -15.94 14.12
C ASP A 701 -10.34 -16.65 15.39
N THR A 702 -10.16 -15.90 16.46
CA THR A 702 -9.68 -16.42 17.75
C THR A 702 -10.71 -17.29 18.46
N SER A 703 -11.99 -17.26 18.05
CA SER A 703 -13.01 -18.17 18.60
C SER A 703 -12.84 -19.63 18.17
N ILE A 704 -11.92 -19.90 17.23
CA ILE A 704 -11.52 -21.27 16.86
C ILE A 704 -10.84 -21.98 18.03
N GLY A 705 -10.10 -21.24 18.86
CA GLY A 705 -9.56 -21.73 20.13
C GLY A 705 -8.04 -21.83 20.20
N HIS A 706 -7.59 -22.36 21.33
CA HIS A 706 -6.20 -22.65 21.68
C HIS A 706 -5.82 -24.08 21.29
N GLY A 707 -4.56 -24.27 20.92
CA GLY A 707 -3.95 -25.58 20.81
C GLY A 707 -3.51 -26.13 22.16
N GLY A 708 -2.94 -27.32 22.13
CA GLY A 708 -2.46 -28.00 23.33
C GLY A 708 -1.46 -29.11 23.00
N VAL A 709 -0.91 -29.69 24.06
CA VAL A 709 0.04 -30.80 23.98
C VAL A 709 -0.73 -32.10 24.17
N ASP A 710 -0.38 -33.12 23.38
CA ASP A 710 -0.97 -34.46 23.46
C ASP A 710 -2.50 -34.48 23.39
N GLY A 711 -3.09 -33.61 22.55
CA GLY A 711 -4.54 -33.52 22.33
C GLY A 711 -5.32 -32.73 23.38
N ALA A 712 -4.63 -31.99 24.24
CA ALA A 712 -5.25 -31.19 25.30
C ALA A 712 -5.71 -29.77 24.87
N GLY A 713 -5.69 -29.46 23.56
CA GLY A 713 -6.20 -28.19 23.04
C GLY A 713 -7.72 -28.13 22.99
N ASP A 714 -8.26 -27.01 22.53
CA ASP A 714 -9.70 -26.84 22.32
C ASP A 714 -10.22 -27.83 21.28
N ALA A 715 -11.41 -28.38 21.52
CA ALA A 715 -11.99 -29.47 20.72
C ALA A 715 -12.04 -29.17 19.21
N ARG A 716 -12.25 -27.91 18.83
CA ARG A 716 -12.28 -27.50 17.42
C ARG A 716 -10.89 -27.51 16.78
N VAL A 717 -9.85 -27.09 17.51
CA VAL A 717 -8.45 -27.14 17.04
C VAL A 717 -8.00 -28.59 16.89
N GLU A 718 -8.31 -29.44 17.86
CA GLU A 718 -7.92 -30.86 17.82
C GLU A 718 -8.66 -31.64 16.73
N ALA A 719 -9.94 -31.33 16.47
CA ALA A 719 -10.68 -31.92 15.36
C ALA A 719 -10.09 -31.54 13.99
N ILE A 720 -9.61 -30.31 13.84
CA ILE A 720 -8.91 -29.87 12.62
C ILE A 720 -7.61 -30.66 12.47
N ALA A 721 -6.84 -30.81 13.56
CA ALA A 721 -5.60 -31.57 13.56
C ALA A 721 -5.82 -33.04 13.17
N ASP A 722 -6.85 -33.69 13.73
CA ASP A 722 -7.19 -35.08 13.38
C ASP A 722 -7.58 -35.21 11.91
N ALA A 723 -8.40 -34.29 11.39
CA ALA A 723 -8.82 -34.28 9.99
C ALA A 723 -7.63 -34.12 9.02
N VAL A 724 -6.66 -33.26 9.33
CA VAL A 724 -5.49 -33.07 8.46
C VAL A 724 -4.49 -34.21 8.56
N ILE A 725 -4.38 -34.89 9.71
CA ILE A 725 -3.59 -36.13 9.83
C ILE A 725 -4.18 -37.22 8.93
N GLU A 726 -5.51 -37.38 8.96
CA GLU A 726 -6.22 -38.32 8.06
C GLU A 726 -6.07 -37.93 6.59
N GLN A 727 -6.15 -36.63 6.27
CA GLN A 727 -5.94 -36.13 4.91
C GLN A 727 -4.54 -36.44 4.40
N ILE A 728 -3.48 -36.17 5.20
CA ILE A 728 -2.10 -36.50 4.83
C ILE A 728 -1.96 -38.00 4.60
N ALA A 729 -2.46 -38.82 5.53
CA ALA A 729 -2.39 -40.27 5.42
C ALA A 729 -3.04 -40.79 4.13
N THR A 730 -4.23 -40.28 3.82
CA THR A 730 -5.02 -40.69 2.66
C THR A 730 -4.41 -40.22 1.34
N TRP A 731 -4.01 -38.95 1.24
CA TRP A 731 -3.56 -38.36 -0.01
C TRP A 731 -2.14 -38.78 -0.39
N THR A 732 -1.30 -39.09 0.60
CA THR A 732 0.10 -39.49 0.36
C THR A 732 0.30 -41.00 0.37
N GLY A 733 -0.70 -41.76 0.85
CA GLY A 733 -0.60 -43.21 1.06
C GLY A 733 0.12 -43.62 2.35
N ALA A 734 0.47 -42.67 3.24
CA ALA A 734 1.00 -42.94 4.58
C ALA A 734 -0.12 -43.37 5.56
N THR A 735 -0.79 -44.49 5.26
CA THR A 735 -2.04 -44.91 5.91
C THR A 735 -1.91 -45.21 7.41
N ASP A 736 -0.70 -45.47 7.90
CA ASP A 736 -0.40 -45.74 9.30
C ASP A 736 0.11 -44.51 10.09
N LEU A 737 0.07 -43.31 9.50
CA LEU A 737 0.62 -42.08 10.08
C LEU A 737 0.10 -41.83 11.50
N ALA A 738 -1.21 -41.89 11.71
CA ALA A 738 -1.84 -41.61 13.01
C ALA A 738 -1.34 -42.56 14.11
N GLU A 739 -1.12 -43.84 13.79
CA GLU A 739 -0.65 -44.87 14.74
C GLU A 739 0.83 -44.71 15.11
N ARG A 740 1.57 -43.91 14.34
CA ARG A 740 3.02 -43.70 14.49
C ARG A 740 3.36 -42.40 15.20
N ILE A 741 2.39 -41.54 15.49
CA ILE A 741 2.59 -40.30 16.22
C ILE A 741 2.93 -40.61 17.69
N VAL A 742 4.11 -40.15 18.13
CA VAL A 742 4.62 -40.29 19.50
C VAL A 742 4.68 -38.97 20.26
N VAL A 743 4.70 -37.84 19.54
CA VAL A 743 4.61 -36.48 20.11
C VAL A 743 3.58 -35.71 19.30
N ARG A 744 2.68 -34.98 19.97
CA ARG A 744 1.71 -34.08 19.33
C ARG A 744 1.66 -32.74 20.06
N ARG A 745 1.70 -31.65 19.30
CA ARG A 745 1.29 -30.33 19.77
C ARG A 745 0.50 -29.61 18.69
N THR A 746 -0.57 -28.94 19.09
CA THR A 746 -1.32 -28.02 18.25
C THR A 746 -1.09 -26.58 18.68
N ILE A 747 -1.25 -25.64 17.76
CA ILE A 747 -1.27 -24.20 18.00
C ILE A 747 -2.43 -23.62 17.21
N GLY A 748 -3.34 -22.90 17.86
CA GLY A 748 -4.53 -22.31 17.25
C GLY A 748 -4.47 -20.77 17.16
N PRO A 749 -5.47 -20.14 16.54
CA PRO A 749 -5.53 -18.69 16.39
C PRO A 749 -5.46 -17.91 17.71
N ALA A 750 -6.05 -18.44 18.78
CA ALA A 750 -6.03 -17.79 20.08
C ALA A 750 -4.63 -17.80 20.72
N ASP A 751 -3.78 -18.77 20.39
CA ASP A 751 -2.37 -18.79 20.80
C ASP A 751 -1.60 -17.67 20.10
N PHE A 752 -1.81 -17.43 18.81
CA PHE A 752 -1.15 -16.31 18.13
C PHE A 752 -1.48 -14.94 18.76
N GLU A 753 -2.74 -14.74 19.17
CA GLU A 753 -3.13 -13.51 19.86
C GLU A 753 -2.48 -13.40 21.25
N SER A 754 -2.58 -14.45 22.06
CA SER A 754 -2.07 -14.45 23.44
C SER A 754 -0.54 -14.44 23.52
N ASP A 755 0.14 -15.25 22.71
CA ASP A 755 1.59 -15.44 22.77
C ASP A 755 2.37 -14.38 21.98
N LEU A 756 1.81 -13.86 20.90
CA LEU A 756 2.52 -12.93 19.99
C LEU A 756 1.87 -11.55 19.90
N GLY A 757 0.76 -11.33 20.60
CA GLY A 757 -0.03 -10.11 20.45
C GLY A 757 -0.58 -9.95 19.03
N ALA A 758 -0.77 -11.04 18.28
CA ALA A 758 -1.13 -10.96 16.87
C ALA A 758 -2.58 -10.47 16.69
N TRP A 759 -2.75 -9.41 15.91
CA TRP A 759 -4.09 -8.88 15.61
C TRP A 759 -5.01 -9.94 15.00
N ARG A 760 -6.15 -10.20 15.66
CA ARG A 760 -7.14 -11.23 15.29
C ARG A 760 -6.56 -12.65 15.17
N GLY A 761 -5.48 -12.95 15.90
CA GLY A 761 -4.80 -14.23 15.81
C GLY A 761 -4.16 -14.50 14.44
N SER A 762 -3.86 -13.45 13.65
CA SER A 762 -3.26 -13.63 12.33
C SER A 762 -1.81 -14.11 12.41
N MET A 763 -1.52 -15.20 11.67
CA MET A 763 -0.18 -15.75 11.52
C MET A 763 0.76 -14.75 10.81
N LEU A 764 0.23 -13.97 9.87
CA LEU A 764 1.02 -13.13 8.97
C LEU A 764 0.83 -11.61 9.22
N GLY A 765 -0.20 -11.19 9.96
CA GLY A 765 -0.56 -9.77 10.13
C GLY A 765 -1.50 -9.30 9.02
N PRO A 766 -1.56 -8.00 8.68
CA PRO A 766 -2.47 -7.48 7.64
C PRO A 766 -2.19 -8.10 6.26
N SER A 767 -3.25 -8.47 5.52
CA SER A 767 -3.15 -9.12 4.19
C SER A 767 -2.48 -8.21 3.14
N HIS A 768 -1.93 -8.80 2.08
CA HIS A 768 -1.23 -8.10 0.98
C HIS A 768 -2.14 -7.77 -0.21
N VAL A 769 -3.38 -7.35 0.07
CA VAL A 769 -4.24 -6.71 -0.94
C VAL A 769 -3.65 -5.36 -1.38
N LEU A 770 -4.02 -4.88 -2.57
CA LEU A 770 -3.46 -3.65 -3.15
C LEU A 770 -3.57 -2.43 -2.21
N SER A 771 -4.67 -2.30 -1.47
CA SER A 771 -4.91 -1.20 -0.51
C SER A 771 -4.11 -1.31 0.79
N GLN A 772 -3.41 -2.44 1.01
CA GLN A 772 -2.60 -2.75 2.19
C GLN A 772 -1.13 -3.07 1.83
N SER A 773 -0.74 -2.81 0.58
CA SER A 773 0.59 -3.08 0.03
C SER A 773 1.37 -1.79 -0.25
N ALA A 774 2.70 -1.93 -0.37
CA ALA A 774 3.62 -0.84 -0.71
C ALA A 774 3.38 0.44 0.13
N PHE A 775 3.23 1.60 -0.52
CA PHE A 775 3.05 2.88 0.17
C PHE A 775 1.71 3.05 0.89
N PHE A 776 0.74 2.15 0.69
CA PHE A 776 -0.54 2.15 1.43
C PHE A 776 -0.46 1.37 2.76
N ARG A 777 0.57 0.54 2.93
CA ARG A 777 0.84 -0.17 4.18
C ARG A 777 1.24 0.81 5.28
N ALA A 778 1.10 0.41 6.54
CA ALA A 778 1.55 1.22 7.67
C ALA A 778 3.03 1.58 7.55
N GLY A 779 3.37 2.85 7.79
CA GLY A 779 4.73 3.36 7.70
C GLY A 779 5.52 3.11 8.98
N ASN A 780 6.81 3.46 8.97
CA ASN A 780 7.73 3.20 10.09
C ASN A 780 7.81 4.32 11.14
N ILE A 781 6.91 5.32 11.12
CA ILE A 781 7.00 6.48 12.04
C ILE A 781 5.64 6.83 12.63
N SER A 782 5.65 7.23 13.90
CA SER A 782 4.47 7.85 14.52
C SER A 782 4.21 9.24 13.93
N LYS A 783 2.93 9.55 13.74
CA LYS A 783 2.46 10.90 13.34
C LYS A 783 2.34 11.85 14.53
N HIS A 784 2.22 11.31 15.75
CA HIS A 784 1.93 12.07 16.96
C HIS A 784 3.11 12.15 17.94
N VAL A 785 3.96 11.12 17.99
CA VAL A 785 5.07 11.01 18.95
C VAL A 785 6.41 11.11 18.22
N ASP A 786 7.22 12.11 18.57
CA ASP A 786 8.60 12.20 18.09
C ASP A 786 9.49 11.15 18.77
N GLY A 787 10.40 10.54 18.01
CA GLY A 787 11.24 9.45 18.50
C GLY A 787 10.56 8.07 18.56
N LEU A 788 9.30 7.93 18.14
CA LEU A 788 8.62 6.63 18.03
C LEU A 788 8.59 6.13 16.57
N LEU A 789 9.21 4.97 16.35
CA LEU A 789 9.27 4.29 15.06
C LEU A 789 8.73 2.86 15.14
N PHE A 790 8.46 2.29 13.97
CA PHE A 790 7.90 0.95 13.81
C PHE A 790 8.73 0.15 12.81
N ALA A 791 8.97 -1.13 13.10
CA ALA A 791 9.65 -2.07 12.21
C ALA A 791 9.00 -3.46 12.27
N GLY A 792 9.29 -4.30 11.28
CA GLY A 792 8.79 -5.68 11.19
C GLY A 792 7.53 -5.83 10.33
N SER A 793 6.88 -6.99 10.44
CA SER A 793 5.91 -7.49 9.46
C SER A 793 4.63 -6.66 9.33
N SER A 794 4.23 -5.93 10.37
CA SER A 794 3.03 -5.08 10.37
C SER A 794 3.23 -3.74 9.66
N THR A 795 4.45 -3.42 9.19
CA THR A 795 4.79 -2.16 8.52
C THR A 795 5.44 -2.40 7.16
N ILE A 796 5.82 -1.32 6.47
CA ILE A 796 6.58 -1.44 5.21
C ILE A 796 7.94 -2.14 5.45
N PRO A 797 8.39 -2.98 4.50
CA PRO A 797 7.72 -3.32 3.23
C PRO A 797 6.64 -4.39 3.36
N GLY A 798 6.69 -5.26 4.38
CA GLY A 798 5.70 -6.32 4.53
C GLY A 798 6.13 -7.52 5.36
N ILE A 799 5.51 -8.65 5.05
CA ILE A 799 5.58 -9.93 5.78
C ILE A 799 6.74 -10.77 5.23
N GLY A 800 7.36 -11.60 6.07
CA GLY A 800 8.47 -12.48 5.73
C GLY A 800 9.77 -12.07 6.41
N LEU A 801 10.66 -13.04 6.67
CA LEU A 801 11.94 -12.78 7.35
C LEU A 801 12.81 -11.76 6.58
N PRO A 802 13.00 -11.86 5.25
CA PRO A 802 13.73 -10.85 4.48
C PRO A 802 13.07 -9.46 4.60
N MET A 803 11.74 -9.39 4.52
CA MET A 803 11.02 -8.13 4.63
C MET A 803 11.18 -7.47 5.99
N CYS A 804 11.28 -8.26 7.07
CA CYS A 804 11.53 -7.73 8.41
C CYS A 804 12.94 -7.14 8.55
N LEU A 805 13.96 -7.73 7.93
CA LEU A 805 15.31 -7.17 7.86
C LEU A 805 15.32 -5.85 7.07
N ILE A 806 14.67 -5.83 5.90
CA ILE A 806 14.52 -4.60 5.10
C ILE A 806 13.76 -3.53 5.90
N SER A 807 12.72 -3.91 6.65
CA SER A 807 11.95 -2.98 7.50
C SER A 807 12.85 -2.33 8.56
N ALA A 808 13.73 -3.09 9.20
CA ALA A 808 14.71 -2.58 10.15
C ALA A 808 15.68 -1.58 9.50
N GLU A 809 16.11 -1.85 8.27
CA GLU A 809 16.97 -0.94 7.52
C GLU A 809 16.24 0.34 7.10
N VAL A 810 15.00 0.23 6.62
CA VAL A 810 14.15 1.38 6.28
C VAL A 810 13.88 2.23 7.51
N MET A 811 13.71 1.62 8.68
CA MET A 811 13.65 2.32 9.96
C MET A 811 14.94 3.10 10.23
N LEU A 812 16.13 2.49 10.07
CA LEU A 812 17.40 3.20 10.24
C LEU A 812 17.56 4.36 9.24
N LYS A 813 17.12 4.19 7.99
CA LYS A 813 17.08 5.29 7.01
C LYS A 813 16.22 6.44 7.49
N ARG A 814 15.07 6.18 8.12
CA ARG A 814 14.23 7.23 8.73
C ARG A 814 14.98 7.97 9.84
N VAL A 815 15.71 7.25 10.70
CA VAL A 815 16.55 7.86 11.75
C VAL A 815 17.63 8.77 11.13
N ARG A 816 18.23 8.35 10.01
CA ARG A 816 19.26 9.11 9.28
C ARG A 816 18.72 10.21 8.37
N GLY A 817 17.41 10.28 8.15
CA GLY A 817 16.79 11.15 7.15
C GLY A 817 17.12 10.78 5.70
N ASP A 818 17.53 9.53 5.46
CA ASP A 818 17.82 9.00 4.14
C ASP A 818 16.51 8.71 3.37
N VAL A 819 16.43 9.22 2.15
CA VAL A 819 15.30 9.07 1.24
C VAL A 819 15.64 8.23 0.01
N SER A 820 16.82 7.61 -0.03
CA SER A 820 17.28 6.71 -1.08
C SER A 820 16.36 5.49 -1.26
N THR A 821 16.36 4.93 -2.47
CA THR A 821 15.57 3.74 -2.81
C THR A 821 16.35 2.43 -2.73
N GLU A 822 17.68 2.50 -2.78
CA GLU A 822 18.60 1.36 -2.81
C GLU A 822 19.03 0.99 -1.38
N PRO A 823 19.46 -0.26 -1.10
CA PRO A 823 19.95 -0.66 0.22
C PRO A 823 21.06 0.27 0.74
N LEU A 824 21.20 0.35 2.07
CA LEU A 824 22.26 1.11 2.72
C LEU A 824 23.62 0.60 2.25
N PRO A 825 24.60 1.48 1.95
CA PRO A 825 25.91 1.03 1.54
C PRO A 825 26.62 0.33 2.70
N VAL A 826 27.21 -0.84 2.42
CA VAL A 826 28.11 -1.53 3.35
C VAL A 826 29.39 -0.69 3.48
N ARG A 827 29.74 -0.29 4.71
CA ARG A 827 30.98 0.46 5.00
C ARG A 827 32.07 -0.53 5.40
N ASP A 828 33.27 -0.38 4.83
CA ASP A 828 34.50 -1.10 5.19
C ASP A 828 34.44 -2.65 5.14
N ALA A 829 33.63 -3.24 4.26
CA ALA A 829 33.64 -4.68 3.98
C ALA A 829 34.42 -5.02 2.69
N PRO A 830 35.14 -6.16 2.62
CA PRO A 830 35.65 -6.69 1.37
C PRO A 830 34.49 -6.99 0.40
N ALA A 831 34.76 -6.91 -0.91
CA ALA A 831 33.75 -7.10 -1.95
C ALA A 831 32.97 -8.41 -1.73
N ALA A 832 31.64 -8.33 -1.93
CA ALA A 832 30.75 -9.48 -1.81
C ALA A 832 31.27 -10.66 -2.66
N PRO A 833 31.23 -11.91 -2.17
CA PRO A 833 31.44 -13.06 -3.03
C PRO A 833 30.35 -13.03 -4.11
N VAL A 834 30.79 -13.06 -5.37
CA VAL A 834 29.93 -13.30 -6.52
C VAL A 834 29.32 -14.69 -6.33
N ALA A 835 27.99 -14.82 -6.43
CA ALA A 835 27.34 -16.13 -6.45
C ALA A 835 28.09 -17.06 -7.42
N PRO A 836 28.36 -18.33 -7.07
CA PRO A 836 29.11 -19.22 -7.94
C PRO A 836 28.43 -19.26 -9.31
N ASP A 837 29.17 -18.84 -10.33
CA ASP A 837 28.77 -18.96 -11.72
C ASP A 837 28.74 -20.45 -12.04
N VAL A 838 27.54 -21.04 -12.06
CA VAL A 838 27.36 -22.43 -12.48
C VAL A 838 27.39 -22.45 -14.02
N THR A 839 28.54 -22.11 -14.58
CA THR A 839 28.87 -22.42 -15.97
C THR A 839 30.30 -22.95 -16.07
N GLU A 840 30.36 -24.24 -16.44
CA GLU A 840 31.52 -25.00 -16.93
C GLU A 840 32.81 -25.02 -16.10
N ALA A 841 33.01 -26.10 -15.32
CA ALA A 841 34.31 -26.81 -15.31
C ALA A 841 34.23 -28.27 -14.84
N SER A 842 34.54 -29.16 -15.78
CA SER A 842 35.21 -30.46 -15.60
C SER A 842 34.39 -31.68 -15.13
N ARG A 843 33.79 -32.35 -16.13
CA ARG A 843 33.68 -33.81 -16.14
C ARG A 843 35.10 -34.40 -16.06
N VAL A 844 35.44 -35.02 -14.94
CA VAL A 844 36.50 -36.05 -14.89
C VAL A 844 35.81 -37.41 -14.94
N PRO A 845 36.07 -38.26 -15.95
CA PRO A 845 35.51 -39.60 -15.97
C PRO A 845 36.26 -40.46 -14.94
N VAL A 846 35.54 -40.95 -13.93
CA VAL A 846 36.04 -42.05 -13.10
C VAL A 846 36.01 -43.30 -13.98
N ALA A 847 37.19 -43.72 -14.41
CA ALA A 847 37.41 -44.99 -15.07
C ALA A 847 37.08 -46.13 -14.11
N VAL A 848 36.15 -46.97 -14.52
CA VAL A 848 35.93 -48.31 -13.95
C VAL A 848 37.18 -49.14 -14.25
N ALA A 849 37.88 -49.56 -13.21
CA ALA A 849 38.81 -50.68 -13.26
C ALA A 849 38.32 -51.70 -12.24
N GLY A 850 37.89 -52.85 -12.73
CA GLY A 850 37.52 -53.99 -11.90
C GLY A 850 38.74 -54.70 -11.32
N GLU A 851 38.56 -55.24 -10.13
CA GLU A 851 38.69 -56.68 -9.80
C GLU A 851 37.77 -56.98 -8.62
#